data_AF-A0A847GRS2-F1
#
_entry.id   AF-A0A847GRS2-F1
#
_cell.length_a   1.000
_cell.length_b   1.000
_cell.length_c   1.000
_cell.angle_alpha   90.00
_cell.angle_beta   90.00
_cell.angle_gamma   90.00
#
_symmetry.space_group_name_H-M   'P 1'
#
loop_
_entity.id
_entity.type
_entity.pdbx_description
1 polymer ?
#
loop_
_entity_poly.entity_id
_entity_poly.type
_entity_poly.pdbx_seq_one_letter_code
_entity_poly.pdbx_strand_id
1 'polypeptide(L)'
;MTNLRPFIFLTALLLAPLAALNAAEFYVAPNGNDAHPGTMAQPFRTPGRAVRAVRDLRPRETEPGPVTVRFRGGVYPLEEKLVFEPEDSGTASSPVTYTAFPGERVVISGGRRITGHWHRVEGRPYLRTQVPGAGKDGWMFRTMSVGGESRVRARKPNWGAKVLRADGRAPGEDERQAFRYRPGDINPAWADPGAVDIVLLQSWTPTVHRIREILPDRRVVRFRSMHGRAVDFWERNFRYYLSNVLEELDEPGEWYLDRRDGTLYYYPMPGEAMDAVEVVAPVIKSRIVEFAGDVEGRRWIEHLHFTHLELRDVDADLDKYDGMYRQGHMFLDAAIYAEGLRSSSFRDCVIAQVGEYAIELDRGCRDNRIERCHIWDIGAGAVQLGVTDLGGLLAARPKDLPADERSEAEVLSNAIDNNCIHRLGTVWHGCYGIVNRFASLTTITHNEIFDTHWDPVGLDARWNWQGEKHSHGNVVAYNHIHHYGLRYHTDSAAIYQFGPLDTHIHHNLIHHGRAYPYICGTAGIYLDEQSRNALVENNIVHHVEWSAFFQNWGVDNTFRNNIGAFARDGFIGRGGLGKGRAFNNFRAEGNIYVAGDGVGIGRRWDPGNPPPVLRRNMYHSLGGDGGLRFWGLPFAEWQAAGMDEGSAVGDPGFANPAQGDFSFRPGAAAPQSIGFAPFTEAIAKAGLCGSDEWKSLPARQKMRQPTEIWSPGELALLIAFDLDFEDMPDGFELSEFRLAKERDATFAVTGEAAAGGLKSYRCTDRKGLAKGFYPYIHMAPRALSDVRINFAFEAMLHRSEPAAFHVEFRGGGEKPVTGPSIRFARDGRVMANGREVGILAPGEWGRVSLSFDVGPGAAAQYALAMRLAKEERNHTIPLGHEGLGEVSWFGITACEDRDGVFYL
;
A
#
# COMPACT_ATOMS: atom_id res chain seq x y z
N MET A 1 38.63 -39.41 -74.29
CA MET A 1 38.13 -40.66 -73.66
C MET A 1 38.95 -40.86 -72.39
N THR A 2 38.25 -40.94 -71.27
CA THR A 2 38.68 -40.64 -69.90
C THR A 2 39.33 -41.84 -69.21
N ASN A 3 40.50 -41.63 -68.59
CA ASN A 3 41.17 -42.59 -67.71
C ASN A 3 40.71 -42.36 -66.25
N LEU A 4 40.17 -43.41 -65.62
CA LEU A 4 39.89 -43.46 -64.18
C LEU A 4 41.16 -43.86 -63.40
N ARG A 5 41.41 -43.18 -62.27
CA ARG A 5 42.24 -43.65 -61.14
C ARG A 5 41.37 -43.64 -59.88
N PRO A 6 41.45 -44.64 -58.98
CA PRO A 6 40.74 -44.60 -57.71
C PRO A 6 41.57 -43.84 -56.65
N PHE A 7 40.94 -42.88 -55.96
CA PHE A 7 41.45 -42.29 -54.74
C PHE A 7 40.92 -43.09 -53.54
N ILE A 8 41.83 -43.64 -52.75
CA ILE A 8 41.52 -44.26 -51.44
C ILE A 8 41.51 -43.12 -50.41
N PHE A 9 40.35 -42.80 -49.85
CA PHE A 9 40.23 -41.94 -48.67
C PHE A 9 40.37 -42.82 -47.42
N LEU A 10 41.45 -42.61 -46.66
CA LEU A 10 41.66 -43.20 -45.34
C LEU A 10 41.00 -42.29 -44.30
N THR A 11 39.82 -42.67 -43.80
CA THR A 11 39.14 -41.96 -42.71
C THR A 11 39.74 -42.41 -41.37
N ALA A 12 40.61 -41.61 -40.77
CA ALA A 12 41.10 -41.85 -39.42
C ALA A 12 40.00 -41.45 -38.41
N LEU A 13 39.35 -42.45 -37.80
CA LEU A 13 38.52 -42.25 -36.60
C LEU A 13 39.46 -41.89 -35.43
N LEU A 14 39.59 -40.61 -35.13
CA LEU A 14 40.11 -40.14 -33.85
C LEU A 14 39.03 -40.36 -32.78
N LEU A 15 39.10 -41.51 -32.08
CA LEU A 15 38.47 -41.64 -30.77
C LEU A 15 39.23 -40.75 -29.78
N ALA A 16 38.71 -39.56 -29.51
CA ALA A 16 39.09 -38.81 -28.33
C ALA A 16 38.53 -39.53 -27.09
N PRO A 17 39.33 -39.73 -26.02
CA PRO A 17 38.81 -40.31 -24.79
C PRO A 17 37.84 -39.30 -24.14
N LEU A 18 36.60 -39.71 -23.90
CA LEU A 18 35.70 -39.01 -22.98
C LEU A 18 36.33 -39.09 -21.59
N ALA A 19 36.94 -38.01 -21.12
CA ALA A 19 37.23 -37.85 -19.70
C ALA A 19 35.89 -37.79 -18.97
N ALA A 20 35.63 -38.76 -18.08
CA ALA A 20 34.47 -38.71 -17.19
C ALA A 20 34.57 -37.46 -16.32
N LEU A 21 33.57 -36.57 -16.39
CA LEU A 21 33.47 -35.45 -15.45
C LEU A 21 33.30 -36.02 -14.03
N ASN A 22 34.23 -35.75 -13.12
CA ASN A 22 34.10 -36.11 -11.71
C ASN A 22 33.24 -35.06 -11.01
N ALA A 23 31.94 -35.36 -10.83
CA ALA A 23 31.05 -34.54 -10.01
C ALA A 23 31.41 -34.66 -8.52
N ALA A 24 31.53 -33.53 -7.82
CA ALA A 24 31.76 -33.52 -6.38
C ALA A 24 30.43 -33.47 -5.63
N GLU A 25 30.27 -34.33 -4.61
CA GLU A 25 29.09 -34.32 -3.73
C GLU A 25 29.48 -34.14 -2.27
N PHE A 26 28.85 -33.16 -1.60
CA PHE A 26 28.93 -32.97 -0.16
C PHE A 26 27.57 -33.21 0.50
N TYR A 27 27.60 -33.69 1.74
CA TYR A 27 26.41 -34.00 2.52
C TYR A 27 26.42 -33.22 3.83
N VAL A 28 25.27 -32.67 4.19
CA VAL A 28 25.04 -31.94 5.45
C VAL A 28 23.89 -32.63 6.18
N ALA A 29 24.01 -32.84 7.48
CA ALA A 29 22.96 -33.48 8.29
C ALA A 29 22.89 -32.86 9.70
N PRO A 30 21.70 -32.80 10.35
CA PRO A 30 21.59 -32.22 11.70
C PRO A 30 22.41 -32.97 12.76
N ASN A 31 22.65 -34.27 12.54
CA ASN A 31 23.49 -35.13 13.37
C ASN A 31 24.93 -35.29 12.83
N GLY A 32 25.34 -34.47 11.86
CA GLY A 32 26.69 -34.47 11.30
C GLY A 32 27.73 -33.80 12.21
N ASN A 33 28.95 -33.64 11.69
CA ASN A 33 30.05 -32.95 12.37
C ASN A 33 30.87 -32.14 11.35
N ASP A 34 31.17 -30.88 11.64
CA ASP A 34 31.91 -30.02 10.70
C ASP A 34 33.40 -30.40 10.54
N ALA A 35 33.91 -31.29 11.40
CA ALA A 35 35.22 -31.91 11.25
C ALA A 35 35.22 -33.12 10.28
N HIS A 36 34.05 -33.61 9.88
CA HIS A 36 33.95 -34.68 8.89
C HIS A 36 34.34 -34.21 7.48
N PRO A 37 34.64 -35.12 6.54
CA PRO A 37 34.94 -34.77 5.15
C PRO A 37 33.73 -34.37 4.31
N GLY A 38 32.50 -34.47 4.84
CA GLY A 38 31.27 -34.13 4.10
C GLY A 38 30.77 -35.22 3.17
N THR A 39 31.16 -36.49 3.39
CA THR A 39 30.63 -37.62 2.62
C THR A 39 29.25 -38.05 3.16
N MET A 40 28.50 -38.86 2.41
CA MET A 40 27.19 -39.35 2.88
C MET A 40 27.27 -40.10 4.22
N ALA A 41 28.36 -40.83 4.47
CA ALA A 41 28.58 -41.56 5.73
C ALA A 41 29.10 -40.66 6.85
N GLN A 42 29.81 -39.58 6.51
CA GLN A 42 30.36 -38.62 7.45
C GLN A 42 30.01 -37.20 6.98
N PRO A 43 28.74 -36.77 7.16
CA PRO A 43 28.26 -35.49 6.68
C PRO A 43 28.76 -34.34 7.57
N PHE A 44 28.84 -33.14 6.99
CA PHE A 44 28.98 -31.89 7.73
C PHE A 44 27.74 -31.66 8.62
N ARG A 45 27.88 -30.81 9.64
CA ARG A 45 26.76 -30.43 10.50
C ARG A 45 26.07 -29.16 10.00
N THR A 46 26.84 -28.18 9.55
CA THR A 46 26.33 -26.82 9.28
C THR A 46 26.33 -26.46 7.80
N PRO A 47 25.34 -25.66 7.34
CA PRO A 47 25.36 -25.12 5.98
C PRO A 47 26.64 -24.31 5.69
N GLY A 48 27.10 -23.50 6.65
CA GLY A 48 28.31 -22.68 6.49
C GLY A 48 29.58 -23.50 6.27
N ARG A 49 29.70 -24.69 6.87
CA ARG A 49 30.83 -25.59 6.59
C ARG A 49 30.80 -26.12 5.15
N ALA A 50 29.61 -26.42 4.63
CA ALA A 50 29.45 -26.89 3.26
C ALA A 50 29.80 -25.82 2.22
N VAL A 51 29.40 -24.56 2.45
CA VAL A 51 29.82 -23.42 1.62
C VAL A 51 31.35 -23.33 1.57
N ARG A 52 32.03 -23.39 2.73
CA ARG A 52 33.51 -23.40 2.78
C ARG A 52 34.12 -24.58 2.01
N ALA A 53 33.54 -25.78 2.11
CA ALA A 53 34.04 -26.94 1.39
C ALA A 53 33.96 -26.78 -0.15
N VAL A 54 32.90 -26.14 -0.64
CA VAL A 54 32.74 -25.79 -2.06
C VAL A 54 33.77 -24.75 -2.50
N ARG A 55 34.13 -23.82 -1.63
CA ARG A 55 35.18 -22.81 -1.86
C ARG A 55 36.58 -23.42 -1.93
N ASP A 56 36.85 -24.42 -1.09
CA ASP A 56 38.13 -25.12 -1.00
C ASP A 56 38.48 -25.93 -2.27
N LEU A 57 37.51 -26.21 -3.16
CA LEU A 57 37.70 -26.92 -4.45
C LEU A 57 38.38 -26.07 -5.55
N ARG A 58 38.92 -24.89 -5.24
CA ARG A 58 39.50 -23.96 -6.23
C ARG A 58 40.98 -24.28 -6.53
N PRO A 59 41.45 -24.06 -7.79
CA PRO A 59 40.73 -23.47 -8.94
C PRO A 59 39.85 -24.48 -9.70
N ARG A 60 38.64 -24.05 -10.10
CA ARG A 60 37.68 -24.92 -10.82
C ARG A 60 37.96 -25.07 -12.32
N GLU A 61 38.91 -24.32 -12.88
CA GLU A 61 39.32 -24.48 -14.28
C GLU A 61 39.93 -25.88 -14.56
N THR A 62 40.40 -26.56 -13.51
CA THR A 62 41.04 -27.88 -13.58
C THR A 62 40.17 -29.04 -13.07
N GLU A 63 38.98 -28.76 -12.51
CA GLU A 63 38.06 -29.78 -11.98
C GLU A 63 36.82 -29.93 -12.89
N PRO A 64 36.78 -30.95 -13.75
CA PRO A 64 35.68 -31.12 -14.70
C PRO A 64 34.51 -31.80 -13.98
N GLY A 65 33.58 -31.05 -13.38
CA GLY A 65 32.32 -31.62 -12.88
C GLY A 65 31.44 -30.66 -12.06
N PRO A 66 30.10 -30.78 -12.10
CA PRO A 66 29.22 -30.02 -11.22
C PRO A 66 29.43 -30.37 -9.75
N VAL A 67 29.14 -29.42 -8.85
CA VAL A 67 29.23 -29.62 -7.40
C VAL A 67 27.82 -29.65 -6.82
N THR A 68 27.50 -30.67 -6.01
CA THR A 68 26.20 -30.78 -5.34
C THR A 68 26.37 -30.87 -3.83
N VAL A 69 25.69 -30.00 -3.09
CA VAL A 69 25.57 -30.05 -1.63
C VAL A 69 24.17 -30.55 -1.28
N ARG A 70 24.09 -31.74 -0.67
CA ARG A 70 22.85 -32.41 -0.28
C ARG A 70 22.59 -32.28 1.21
N PHE A 71 21.47 -31.67 1.58
CA PHE A 71 21.03 -31.56 2.97
C PHE A 71 20.10 -32.71 3.33
N ARG A 72 20.39 -33.42 4.41
CA ARG A 72 19.47 -34.40 5.00
C ARG A 72 18.31 -33.70 5.72
N GLY A 73 17.19 -34.37 5.85
CA GLY A 73 15.97 -33.84 6.43
C GLY A 73 16.16 -33.36 7.87
N GLY A 74 15.59 -32.20 8.17
CA GLY A 74 15.66 -31.59 9.49
C GLY A 74 15.75 -30.07 9.45
N VAL A 75 15.91 -29.50 10.64
CA VAL A 75 16.07 -28.06 10.86
C VAL A 75 17.54 -27.73 11.10
N TYR A 76 18.04 -26.74 10.39
CA TYR A 76 19.38 -26.20 10.46
C TYR A 76 19.29 -24.77 11.01
N PRO A 77 19.32 -24.60 12.35
CA PRO A 77 19.29 -23.27 12.95
C PRO A 77 20.60 -22.53 12.64
N LEU A 78 20.47 -21.26 12.29
CA LEU A 78 21.58 -20.34 12.05
C LEU A 78 21.65 -19.30 13.17
N GLU A 79 22.84 -19.11 13.71
CA GLU A 79 23.14 -18.02 14.66
C GLU A 79 23.68 -16.77 13.93
N GLU A 80 24.17 -16.95 12.70
CA GLU A 80 24.71 -15.91 11.83
C GLU A 80 24.28 -16.17 10.38
N LYS A 81 24.30 -15.12 9.56
CA LYS A 81 23.94 -15.20 8.13
C LYS A 81 24.93 -16.06 7.34
N LEU A 82 24.44 -16.74 6.31
CA LEU A 82 25.28 -17.41 5.32
C LEU A 82 25.73 -16.42 4.25
N VAL A 83 27.04 -16.29 4.06
CA VAL A 83 27.63 -15.38 3.07
C VAL A 83 28.26 -16.16 1.93
N PHE A 84 27.85 -15.83 0.71
CA PHE A 84 28.46 -16.28 -0.54
C PHE A 84 29.31 -15.15 -1.12
N GLU A 85 30.50 -15.49 -1.58
CA GLU A 85 31.49 -14.58 -2.15
C GLU A 85 31.82 -15.03 -3.59
N PRO A 86 32.47 -14.20 -4.43
CA PRO A 86 32.80 -14.56 -5.81
C PRO A 86 33.54 -15.90 -5.95
N GLU A 87 34.33 -16.27 -4.93
CA GLU A 87 35.07 -17.52 -4.83
C GLU A 87 34.15 -18.76 -4.81
N ASP A 88 32.86 -18.62 -4.49
CA ASP A 88 31.89 -19.72 -4.44
C ASP A 88 31.29 -20.08 -5.80
N SER A 89 31.45 -19.21 -6.81
CA SER A 89 30.80 -19.31 -8.13
C SER A 89 30.97 -20.64 -8.88
N GLY A 90 29.90 -21.18 -9.43
CA GLY A 90 29.98 -22.19 -10.49
C GLY A 90 30.46 -21.63 -11.82
N THR A 91 30.45 -22.48 -12.83
CA THR A 91 30.47 -22.11 -14.25
C THR A 91 29.28 -22.76 -14.95
N ALA A 92 28.97 -22.36 -16.18
CA ALA A 92 27.91 -23.00 -16.96
C ALA A 92 28.11 -24.52 -17.14
N SER A 93 29.37 -25.00 -17.18
CA SER A 93 29.71 -26.42 -17.30
C SER A 93 29.94 -27.13 -15.95
N SER A 94 30.16 -26.37 -14.87
CA SER A 94 30.37 -26.86 -13.50
C SER A 94 29.59 -25.98 -12.50
N PRO A 95 28.25 -26.05 -12.51
CA PRO A 95 27.42 -25.29 -11.57
C PRO A 95 27.53 -25.84 -10.15
N VAL A 96 27.14 -25.03 -9.16
CA VAL A 96 26.97 -25.49 -7.77
C VAL A 96 25.48 -25.58 -7.44
N THR A 97 25.06 -26.72 -6.93
CA THR A 97 23.67 -26.94 -6.51
C THR A 97 23.59 -27.23 -5.01
N TYR A 98 22.83 -26.44 -4.27
CA TYR A 98 22.44 -26.68 -2.89
C TYR A 98 21.01 -27.22 -2.88
N THR A 99 20.82 -28.47 -2.44
CA THR A 99 19.53 -29.17 -2.53
C THR A 99 19.22 -29.98 -1.31
N ALA A 100 17.93 -30.15 -0.99
CA ALA A 100 17.52 -31.22 -0.11
C ALA A 100 17.87 -32.60 -0.70
N PHE A 101 18.11 -33.57 0.18
CA PHE A 101 18.16 -34.97 -0.19
C PHE A 101 16.77 -35.40 -0.68
N PRO A 102 16.66 -36.22 -1.75
CA PRO A 102 15.38 -36.51 -2.39
C PRO A 102 14.30 -36.98 -1.41
N GLY A 103 13.15 -36.31 -1.42
CA GLY A 103 12.00 -36.63 -0.57
C GLY A 103 12.12 -36.19 0.89
N GLU A 104 13.23 -35.57 1.30
CA GLU A 104 13.43 -35.07 2.66
C GLU A 104 13.14 -33.57 2.74
N ARG A 105 12.54 -33.11 3.84
CA ARG A 105 12.25 -31.69 4.09
C ARG A 105 13.40 -31.04 4.85
N VAL A 106 13.92 -29.93 4.33
CA VAL A 106 15.09 -29.21 4.87
C VAL A 106 14.70 -27.77 5.19
N VAL A 107 14.84 -27.38 6.45
CA VAL A 107 14.57 -26.00 6.90
C VAL A 107 15.85 -25.35 7.36
N ILE A 108 16.28 -24.29 6.69
CA ILE A 108 17.29 -23.35 7.15
C ILE A 108 16.55 -22.26 7.93
N SER A 109 16.71 -22.26 9.26
CA SER A 109 15.95 -21.39 10.15
C SER A 109 16.85 -20.34 10.78
N GLY A 110 16.46 -19.08 10.73
CA GLY A 110 17.07 -17.99 11.49
C GLY A 110 16.54 -17.91 12.92
N GLY A 111 15.76 -18.91 13.34
CA GLY A 111 15.04 -18.95 14.60
C GLY A 111 15.56 -19.95 15.61
N ARG A 112 15.13 -19.72 16.84
CA ARG A 112 15.39 -20.55 18.00
C ARG A 112 14.08 -21.01 18.60
N ARG A 113 14.01 -22.30 18.91
CA ARG A 113 12.87 -22.89 19.62
C ARG A 113 12.78 -22.32 21.04
N ILE A 114 11.60 -21.86 21.42
CA ILE A 114 11.27 -21.48 22.79
C ILE A 114 11.02 -22.76 23.59
N THR A 115 11.80 -22.93 24.65
CA THR A 115 11.69 -24.06 25.59
C THR A 115 11.25 -23.53 26.96
N GLY A 116 10.51 -24.35 27.71
CA GLY A 116 9.99 -23.97 29.02
C GLY A 116 8.60 -24.53 29.27
N HIS A 117 8.14 -24.40 30.52
CA HIS A 117 6.80 -24.77 30.90
C HIS A 117 5.87 -23.56 30.79
N TRP A 118 4.75 -23.74 30.09
CA TRP A 118 3.72 -22.73 29.99
C TRP A 118 2.80 -22.78 31.22
N HIS A 119 2.64 -21.64 31.87
CA HIS A 119 1.83 -21.49 33.07
C HIS A 119 0.60 -20.64 32.78
N ARG A 120 -0.56 -21.04 33.32
CA ARG A 120 -1.78 -20.23 33.26
C ARG A 120 -1.58 -18.93 34.03
N VAL A 121 -2.12 -17.84 33.49
CA VAL A 121 -2.24 -16.57 34.20
C VAL A 121 -3.64 -16.50 34.81
N GLU A 122 -3.73 -16.31 36.11
CA GLU A 122 -5.01 -16.30 36.82
C GLU A 122 -5.94 -15.20 36.29
N GLY A 123 -7.20 -15.56 36.02
CA GLY A 123 -8.21 -14.63 35.49
C GLY A 123 -7.97 -14.15 34.05
N ARG A 124 -7.01 -14.71 33.33
CA ARG A 124 -6.66 -14.33 31.96
C ARG A 124 -6.79 -15.53 30.99
N PRO A 125 -7.06 -15.29 29.70
CA PRO A 125 -7.23 -16.37 28.72
C PRO A 125 -5.90 -16.94 28.20
N TYR A 126 -4.77 -16.28 28.48
CA TYR A 126 -3.46 -16.60 27.95
C TYR A 126 -2.53 -17.30 28.97
N LEU A 127 -1.49 -17.90 28.44
CA LEU A 127 -0.40 -18.54 29.19
C LEU A 127 0.83 -17.63 29.22
N ARG A 128 1.78 -17.95 30.09
CA ARG A 128 3.11 -17.33 30.10
C ARG A 128 4.23 -18.34 30.27
N THR A 129 5.40 -18.02 29.74
CA THR A 129 6.67 -18.72 30.01
C THR A 129 7.81 -17.71 30.12
N GLN A 130 8.84 -18.06 30.91
CA GLN A 130 10.09 -17.30 30.90
C GLN A 130 10.90 -17.73 29.67
N VAL A 131 11.44 -16.77 28.92
CA VAL A 131 12.36 -17.06 27.81
C VAL A 131 13.79 -16.73 28.24
N PRO A 132 14.67 -17.74 28.44
CA PRO A 132 16.04 -17.51 28.86
C PRO A 132 16.81 -16.62 27.87
N GLY A 133 17.45 -15.58 28.40
CA GLY A 133 18.20 -14.62 27.62
C GLY A 133 17.37 -13.61 26.84
N ALA A 134 16.03 -13.67 26.89
CA ALA A 134 15.18 -12.57 26.40
C ALA A 134 15.02 -11.48 27.47
N GLY A 135 14.79 -10.24 27.05
CA GLY A 135 14.65 -9.09 27.94
C GLY A 135 15.53 -7.89 27.54
N LYS A 136 15.49 -6.83 28.33
CA LYS A 136 15.93 -5.46 27.97
C LYS A 136 17.32 -5.39 27.36
N ASP A 137 18.23 -6.23 27.85
CA ASP A 137 19.64 -6.27 27.47
C ASP A 137 20.01 -7.58 26.74
N GLY A 138 19.01 -8.32 26.26
CA GLY A 138 19.17 -9.63 25.65
C GLY A 138 18.43 -9.78 24.34
N TRP A 139 17.94 -10.98 24.10
CA TRP A 139 17.22 -11.36 22.89
C TRP A 139 15.86 -10.66 22.82
N MET A 140 15.66 -9.90 21.74
CA MET A 140 14.41 -9.26 21.37
C MET A 140 13.96 -9.79 20.02
N PHE A 141 12.69 -10.18 19.93
CA PHE A 141 12.06 -10.60 18.67
C PHE A 141 10.69 -9.95 18.50
N ARG A 142 10.29 -9.76 17.24
CA ARG A 142 9.05 -9.06 16.85
C ARG A 142 8.10 -9.92 16.05
N THR A 143 8.55 -11.10 15.66
CA THR A 143 7.76 -12.14 15.02
C THR A 143 7.94 -13.45 15.79
N MET A 144 6.95 -14.33 15.73
CA MET A 144 6.98 -15.63 16.39
C MET A 144 6.04 -16.57 15.63
N SER A 145 6.42 -17.84 15.52
CA SER A 145 5.58 -18.89 14.96
C SER A 145 5.26 -19.97 15.98
N VAL A 146 4.07 -20.57 15.85
CA VAL A 146 3.61 -21.72 16.64
C VAL A 146 3.07 -22.76 15.67
N GLY A 147 3.59 -23.99 15.75
CA GLY A 147 3.22 -25.08 14.83
C GLY A 147 3.54 -24.79 13.36
N GLY A 148 4.50 -23.90 13.09
CA GLY A 148 4.87 -23.50 11.73
C GLY A 148 3.98 -22.42 11.10
N GLU A 149 3.18 -21.70 11.89
CA GLU A 149 2.38 -20.55 11.47
C GLU A 149 2.72 -19.30 12.30
N SER A 150 2.85 -18.12 11.69
CA SER A 150 3.07 -16.88 12.47
C SER A 150 1.89 -16.53 13.37
N ARG A 151 2.21 -15.90 14.50
CA ARG A 151 1.27 -15.42 15.52
C ARG A 151 1.29 -13.90 15.60
N VAL A 152 0.13 -13.33 15.91
CA VAL A 152 -0.11 -11.88 15.85
C VAL A 152 0.39 -11.24 17.14
N ARG A 153 1.13 -10.13 17.07
CA ARG A 153 1.40 -9.36 18.29
C ARG A 153 0.10 -8.74 18.79
N ALA A 154 -0.17 -8.87 20.08
CA ALA A 154 -1.36 -8.34 20.74
C ALA A 154 -1.65 -6.91 20.28
N ARG A 155 -2.85 -6.66 19.74
CA ARG A 155 -3.15 -5.41 19.03
C ARG A 155 -4.53 -4.87 19.34
N LYS A 156 -4.68 -3.56 19.15
CA LYS A 156 -5.97 -2.87 19.25
C LYS A 156 -6.27 -2.06 17.98
N PRO A 157 -7.42 -2.28 17.33
CA PRO A 157 -8.35 -3.40 17.54
C PRO A 157 -7.77 -4.71 16.97
N ASN A 158 -8.45 -5.82 17.19
CA ASN A 158 -8.14 -7.11 16.57
C ASN A 158 -8.27 -7.11 15.05
N TRP A 159 -7.70 -8.12 14.41
CA TRP A 159 -7.75 -8.22 12.94
C TRP A 159 -9.18 -8.43 12.46
N GLY A 160 -9.54 -7.80 11.35
CA GLY A 160 -10.90 -7.84 10.81
C GLY A 160 -11.81 -6.74 11.36
N ALA A 161 -11.54 -6.19 12.55
CA ALA A 161 -12.31 -5.09 13.12
C ALA A 161 -11.98 -3.72 12.48
N LYS A 162 -12.85 -2.74 12.70
CA LYS A 162 -12.68 -1.35 12.25
C LYS A 162 -11.48 -0.71 12.94
N VAL A 163 -10.50 -0.26 12.15
CA VAL A 163 -9.34 0.50 12.66
C VAL A 163 -9.75 1.79 13.39
N LEU A 164 -8.90 2.24 14.32
CA LEU A 164 -9.13 3.45 15.11
C LEU A 164 -8.98 4.71 14.24
N ARG A 165 -9.44 5.84 14.78
CA ARG A 165 -9.32 7.15 14.14
C ARG A 165 -8.98 8.24 15.13
N ALA A 166 -7.97 9.03 14.80
CA ALA A 166 -7.56 10.17 15.61
C ALA A 166 -8.59 11.30 15.56
N ASP A 167 -8.62 12.15 16.58
CA ASP A 167 -9.37 13.42 16.56
C ASP A 167 -8.66 14.47 15.71
N GLY A 168 -7.37 14.30 15.46
CA GLY A 168 -6.55 15.14 14.58
C GLY A 168 -5.17 15.38 15.18
N ARG A 169 -4.46 16.38 14.64
CA ARG A 169 -3.20 16.85 15.22
C ARG A 169 -3.38 17.31 16.67
N ALA A 170 -2.34 17.18 17.48
CA ALA A 170 -2.35 17.70 18.84
C ALA A 170 -2.02 19.21 18.82
N PRO A 171 -2.91 20.09 19.34
CA PRO A 171 -2.64 21.54 19.40
C PRO A 171 -1.37 21.85 20.19
N GLY A 172 -0.57 22.80 19.71
CA GLY A 172 0.68 23.21 20.36
C GLY A 172 1.78 22.14 20.44
N GLU A 173 1.58 20.99 19.79
CA GLU A 173 2.62 19.96 19.61
C GLU A 173 3.23 20.04 18.21
N ASP A 174 4.33 19.32 17.99
CA ASP A 174 4.84 19.08 16.65
C ASP A 174 3.85 18.21 15.85
N GLU A 175 3.34 18.75 14.75
CA GLU A 175 2.38 18.10 13.84
C GLU A 175 2.88 16.78 13.24
N ARG A 176 4.17 16.48 13.36
CA ARG A 176 4.81 15.26 12.86
C ARG A 176 5.13 14.25 13.96
N GLN A 177 4.96 14.61 15.24
CA GLN A 177 5.32 13.74 16.37
C GLN A 177 4.18 13.46 17.34
N ALA A 178 3.02 14.07 17.18
CA ALA A 178 1.94 13.91 18.14
C ALA A 178 0.57 14.02 17.49
N PHE A 179 -0.40 13.36 18.11
CA PHE A 179 -1.81 13.53 17.77
C PHE A 179 -2.71 13.39 18.98
N ARG A 180 -3.95 13.87 18.81
CA ARG A 180 -5.02 13.71 19.79
C ARG A 180 -5.79 12.42 19.53
N TYR A 181 -5.73 11.48 20.47
CA TYR A 181 -6.45 10.21 20.42
C TYR A 181 -7.85 10.33 21.01
N ARG A 182 -8.75 9.38 20.69
CA ARG A 182 -10.11 9.39 21.23
C ARG A 182 -10.22 8.72 22.60
N PRO A 183 -11.21 9.11 23.43
CA PRO A 183 -11.49 8.41 24.67
C PRO A 183 -11.61 6.89 24.46
N GLY A 184 -10.84 6.11 25.21
CA GLY A 184 -10.83 4.64 25.16
C GLY A 184 -9.80 4.01 24.20
N ASP A 185 -9.25 4.78 23.26
CA ASP A 185 -8.27 4.26 22.31
C ASP A 185 -6.92 3.94 22.99
N ILE A 186 -6.43 4.85 23.84
CA ILE A 186 -5.16 4.75 24.55
C ILE A 186 -5.40 4.88 26.06
N ASN A 187 -4.82 3.96 26.84
CA ASN A 187 -4.90 4.00 28.30
C ASN A 187 -3.52 4.34 28.91
N PRO A 188 -3.38 5.48 29.61
CA PRO A 188 -2.12 5.84 30.27
C PRO A 188 -1.70 4.86 31.37
N ALA A 189 -2.61 4.00 31.86
CA ALA A 189 -2.37 3.02 32.90
C ALA A 189 -1.85 1.65 32.39
N TRP A 190 -1.58 1.49 31.09
CA TRP A 190 -0.94 0.29 30.58
C TRP A 190 0.42 0.05 31.25
N ALA A 191 0.80 -1.22 31.42
CA ALA A 191 1.97 -1.61 32.17
C ALA A 191 3.29 -1.17 31.52
N ASP A 192 3.33 -1.04 30.18
CA ASP A 192 4.49 -0.56 29.42
C ASP A 192 4.06 0.25 28.18
N PRO A 193 3.55 1.49 28.36
CA PRO A 193 3.07 2.29 27.24
C PRO A 193 4.19 2.58 26.23
N GLY A 194 5.44 2.69 26.69
CA GLY A 194 6.60 3.01 25.84
C GLY A 194 7.02 1.90 24.88
N ALA A 195 6.48 0.68 25.04
CA ALA A 195 6.69 -0.45 24.13
C ALA A 195 5.59 -0.59 23.05
N VAL A 196 4.52 0.20 23.13
CA VAL A 196 3.42 0.17 22.17
C VAL A 196 3.85 0.80 20.85
N ASP A 197 3.60 0.06 19.77
CA ASP A 197 3.78 0.53 18.40
C ASP A 197 2.45 1.13 17.89
N ILE A 198 2.49 2.35 17.37
CA ILE A 198 1.39 3.04 16.68
C ILE A 198 1.61 2.89 15.18
N VAL A 199 0.69 2.22 14.50
CA VAL A 199 0.74 2.06 13.05
C VAL A 199 -0.24 3.02 12.40
N LEU A 200 0.29 4.07 11.79
CA LEU A 200 -0.48 5.05 11.03
C LEU A 200 -0.68 4.52 9.61
N LEU A 201 -1.92 4.50 9.11
CA LEU A 201 -2.20 3.90 7.79
C LEU A 201 -2.08 4.86 6.62
N GLN A 202 -2.40 6.14 6.84
CA GLN A 202 -2.13 7.28 5.94
C GLN A 202 -2.16 6.96 4.43
N SER A 203 -3.30 6.51 3.92
CA SER A 203 -3.49 6.17 2.50
C SER A 203 -2.49 5.11 1.99
N TRP A 204 -1.53 5.49 1.14
CA TRP A 204 -0.45 4.64 0.59
C TRP A 204 0.90 4.85 1.31
N THR A 205 0.90 5.57 2.43
CA THR A 205 2.12 5.99 3.14
C THR A 205 2.12 5.58 4.61
N PRO A 206 1.97 4.28 4.95
CA PRO A 206 1.93 3.87 6.34
C PRO A 206 3.28 4.02 7.03
N THR A 207 3.23 4.30 8.34
CA THR A 207 4.40 4.39 9.21
C THR A 207 4.15 3.70 10.54
N VAL A 208 5.23 3.26 11.18
CA VAL A 208 5.21 2.66 12.51
C VAL A 208 6.00 3.56 13.44
N HIS A 209 5.38 4.02 14.51
CA HIS A 209 5.98 4.87 15.54
C HIS A 209 5.88 4.20 16.91
N ARG A 210 6.75 4.56 17.85
CA ARG A 210 6.59 4.14 19.26
C ARG A 210 6.16 5.28 20.15
N ILE A 211 5.34 4.95 21.14
CA ILE A 211 4.95 5.91 22.17
C ILE A 211 6.20 6.34 22.95
N ARG A 212 6.37 7.66 23.04
CA ARG A 212 7.29 8.32 23.95
C ARG A 212 6.58 8.68 25.25
N GLU A 213 5.37 9.24 25.14
CA GLU A 213 4.64 9.82 26.26
C GLU A 213 3.15 9.92 25.94
N ILE A 214 2.32 9.75 26.98
CA ILE A 214 0.87 9.98 26.93
C ILE A 214 0.55 11.14 27.87
N LEU A 215 -0.13 12.16 27.36
CA LEU A 215 -0.65 13.29 28.11
C LEU A 215 -2.17 13.11 28.27
N PRO A 216 -2.63 12.48 29.37
CA PRO A 216 -4.04 12.08 29.50
C PRO A 216 -5.01 13.26 29.51
N ASP A 217 -4.66 14.35 30.20
CA ASP A 217 -5.53 15.53 30.35
C ASP A 217 -5.89 16.19 29.00
N ARG A 218 -4.99 16.05 28.01
CA ARG A 218 -5.14 16.63 26.67
C ARG A 218 -5.48 15.57 25.61
N ARG A 219 -5.57 14.30 26.01
CA ARG A 219 -5.64 13.11 25.14
C ARG A 219 -4.60 13.13 24.02
N VAL A 220 -3.36 13.52 24.35
CA VAL A 220 -2.27 13.59 23.37
C VAL A 220 -1.34 12.40 23.55
N VAL A 221 -0.94 11.78 22.45
CA VAL A 221 0.16 10.82 22.43
C VAL A 221 1.31 11.39 21.62
N ARG A 222 2.53 11.28 22.14
CA ARG A 222 3.77 11.71 21.51
C ARG A 222 4.59 10.50 21.08
N PHE A 223 5.22 10.61 19.93
CA PHE A 223 6.08 9.59 19.36
C PHE A 223 7.55 9.80 19.72
N ARG A 224 8.34 8.73 19.68
CA ARG A 224 9.81 8.81 19.74
C ARG A 224 10.39 9.36 18.44
N SER A 225 9.85 8.90 17.31
CA SER A 225 10.26 9.27 15.96
C SER A 225 9.45 10.45 15.40
N MET A 226 9.80 10.91 14.20
CA MET A 226 9.09 11.97 13.45
C MET A 226 8.51 11.41 12.17
N HIS A 227 7.29 11.82 11.84
CA HIS A 227 6.70 11.57 10.54
C HIS A 227 7.28 12.53 9.47
N GLY A 228 7.32 12.11 8.20
CA GLY A 228 7.85 12.95 7.11
C GLY A 228 6.97 14.16 6.73
N ARG A 229 5.71 14.15 7.17
CA ARG A 229 4.67 15.18 6.95
C ARG A 229 3.83 15.34 8.21
N ALA A 230 2.94 16.33 8.27
CA ALA A 230 1.91 16.38 9.31
C ALA A 230 1.11 15.06 9.35
N VAL A 231 0.74 14.60 10.54
CA VAL A 231 0.05 13.32 10.75
C VAL A 231 -1.31 13.25 10.05
N ASP A 232 -1.93 14.40 9.80
CA ASP A 232 -3.25 14.58 9.19
C ASP A 232 -3.21 15.00 7.71
N PHE A 233 -2.02 14.96 7.09
CA PHE A 233 -1.79 15.47 5.72
C PHE A 233 -2.77 14.90 4.68
N TRP A 234 -3.09 13.60 4.78
CA TRP A 234 -4.00 12.93 3.85
C TRP A 234 -5.45 12.88 4.33
N GLU A 235 -5.65 12.83 5.64
CA GLU A 235 -6.95 12.65 6.29
C GLU A 235 -6.92 13.33 7.66
N ARG A 236 -7.87 14.24 7.94
CA ARG A 236 -7.97 14.93 9.24
C ARG A 236 -8.07 13.94 10.41
N ASN A 237 -9.07 13.06 10.34
CA ASN A 237 -9.31 12.00 11.31
C ASN A 237 -8.67 10.70 10.81
N PHE A 238 -7.34 10.74 10.63
CA PHE A 238 -6.57 9.65 10.03
C PHE A 238 -6.69 8.34 10.82
N ARG A 239 -6.53 7.24 10.10
CA ARG A 239 -6.67 5.87 10.60
C ARG A 239 -5.37 5.36 11.21
N TYR A 240 -5.50 4.65 12.34
CA TYR A 240 -4.39 3.96 12.99
C TYR A 240 -4.85 2.71 13.74
N TYR A 241 -3.88 1.89 14.16
CA TYR A 241 -4.09 0.86 15.18
C TYR A 241 -2.85 0.76 16.07
N LEU A 242 -3.00 0.08 17.20
CA LEU A 242 -1.95 -0.14 18.18
C LEU A 242 -1.50 -1.60 18.12
N SER A 243 -0.21 -1.84 18.22
CA SER A 243 0.38 -3.17 18.33
C SER A 243 1.27 -3.24 19.55
N ASN A 244 1.47 -4.44 20.07
CA ASN A 244 2.28 -4.72 21.25
C ASN A 244 1.70 -4.20 22.56
N VAL A 245 0.40 -4.41 22.78
CA VAL A 245 -0.30 -3.99 24.00
C VAL A 245 -0.70 -5.24 24.80
N LEU A 246 -0.04 -5.50 25.93
CA LEU A 246 -0.31 -6.69 26.76
C LEU A 246 -1.77 -6.74 27.23
N GLU A 247 -2.34 -5.59 27.58
CA GLU A 247 -3.71 -5.49 28.08
C GLU A 247 -4.77 -5.77 27.01
N GLU A 248 -4.38 -5.72 25.73
CA GLU A 248 -5.22 -6.05 24.57
C GLU A 248 -4.82 -7.41 23.99
N LEU A 249 -4.13 -8.27 24.77
CA LEU A 249 -3.92 -9.69 24.45
C LEU A 249 -5.21 -10.46 24.75
N ASP A 250 -6.13 -10.50 23.78
CA ASP A 250 -7.51 -10.94 24.01
C ASP A 250 -8.08 -11.88 22.92
N GLU A 251 -7.35 -12.14 21.85
CA GLU A 251 -7.73 -13.12 20.82
C GLU A 251 -6.79 -14.34 20.73
N PRO A 252 -7.32 -15.54 20.45
CA PRO A 252 -6.48 -16.71 20.18
C PRO A 252 -5.48 -16.45 19.05
N GLY A 253 -4.24 -16.86 19.27
CA GLY A 253 -3.13 -16.64 18.36
C GLY A 253 -2.38 -15.34 18.59
N GLU A 254 -2.82 -14.49 19.53
CA GLU A 254 -2.07 -13.31 19.92
C GLU A 254 -0.96 -13.61 20.94
N TRP A 255 0.11 -12.82 20.92
CA TRP A 255 1.23 -12.91 21.86
C TRP A 255 1.82 -11.55 22.24
N TYR A 256 2.54 -11.53 23.36
CA TYR A 256 3.29 -10.36 23.84
C TYR A 256 4.57 -10.80 24.55
N LEU A 257 5.72 -10.21 24.20
CA LEU A 257 6.97 -10.37 24.94
C LEU A 257 7.18 -9.16 25.84
N ASP A 258 7.18 -9.39 27.16
CA ASP A 258 7.58 -8.38 28.12
C ASP A 258 9.09 -8.15 28.03
N ARG A 259 9.46 -7.00 27.48
CA ARG A 259 10.86 -6.67 27.23
C ARG A 259 11.62 -6.37 28.49
N ARG A 260 10.95 -6.16 29.63
CA ARG A 260 11.62 -5.79 30.88
C ARG A 260 12.30 -6.99 31.52
N ASP A 261 11.64 -8.15 31.47
CA ASP A 261 12.09 -9.36 32.15
C ASP A 261 12.17 -10.62 31.26
N GLY A 262 11.74 -10.55 30.00
CA GLY A 262 11.77 -11.68 29.07
C GLY A 262 10.61 -12.66 29.23
N THR A 263 9.53 -12.29 29.93
CA THR A 263 8.32 -13.10 30.01
C THR A 263 7.55 -13.05 28.68
N LEU A 264 7.31 -14.21 28.08
CA LEU A 264 6.47 -14.35 26.90
C LEU A 264 5.06 -14.76 27.31
N TYR A 265 4.07 -14.02 26.83
CA TYR A 265 2.65 -14.30 26.97
C TYR A 265 2.07 -14.75 25.63
N TYR A 266 1.24 -15.78 25.64
CA TYR A 266 0.62 -16.31 24.43
C TYR A 266 -0.79 -16.80 24.72
N TYR A 267 -1.76 -16.40 23.89
CA TYR A 267 -3.09 -17.00 23.87
C TYR A 267 -3.10 -18.12 22.82
N PRO A 268 -3.09 -19.40 23.22
CA PRO A 268 -3.07 -20.51 22.26
C PRO A 268 -4.31 -20.55 21.36
N MET A 269 -4.12 -20.96 20.11
CA MET A 269 -5.22 -21.32 19.23
C MET A 269 -5.98 -22.53 19.79
N PRO A 270 -7.29 -22.66 19.52
CA PRO A 270 -8.03 -23.87 19.88
C PRO A 270 -7.35 -25.13 19.30
N GLY A 271 -7.00 -26.07 20.18
CA GLY A 271 -6.36 -27.33 19.82
C GLY A 271 -4.83 -27.37 19.94
N GLU A 272 -4.16 -26.25 20.23
CA GLU A 272 -2.71 -26.24 20.45
C GLU A 272 -2.34 -26.86 21.80
N ALA A 273 -1.62 -27.98 21.75
CA ALA A 273 -1.02 -28.61 22.92
C ALA A 273 0.35 -27.97 23.21
N MET A 274 0.39 -27.01 24.14
CA MET A 274 1.57 -26.17 24.39
C MET A 274 2.80 -26.91 24.93
N ASP A 275 2.63 -28.15 25.40
CA ASP A 275 3.68 -29.07 25.80
C ASP A 275 4.32 -29.83 24.63
N ALA A 276 3.64 -29.91 23.49
CA ALA A 276 4.09 -30.64 22.30
C ALA A 276 4.37 -29.73 21.09
N VAL A 277 3.57 -28.67 20.92
CA VAL A 277 3.68 -27.76 19.78
C VAL A 277 5.01 -27.02 19.79
N GLU A 278 5.57 -26.82 18.61
CA GLU A 278 6.78 -26.05 18.45
C GLU A 278 6.47 -24.56 18.45
N VAL A 279 7.22 -23.81 19.27
CA VAL A 279 7.20 -22.35 19.31
C VAL A 279 8.59 -21.87 18.91
N VAL A 280 8.69 -21.05 17.87
CA VAL A 280 9.96 -20.54 17.33
C VAL A 280 9.91 -19.02 17.27
N ALA A 281 11.00 -18.39 17.70
CA ALA A 281 11.22 -16.97 17.52
C ALA A 281 12.56 -16.73 16.81
N PRO A 282 12.67 -15.71 15.96
CA PRO A 282 13.88 -15.40 15.20
C PRO A 282 15.01 -14.85 16.08
N VAL A 283 16.26 -15.22 15.78
CA VAL A 283 17.47 -14.61 16.35
C VAL A 283 18.21 -13.73 15.34
N ILE A 284 18.02 -13.98 14.04
CA ILE A 284 18.56 -13.17 12.95
C ILE A 284 17.51 -12.14 12.52
N LYS A 285 17.95 -10.89 12.31
CA LYS A 285 17.14 -9.82 11.72
C LYS A 285 17.52 -9.61 10.26
N SER A 286 16.52 -9.26 9.43
CA SER A 286 16.68 -8.83 8.04
C SER A 286 17.28 -9.88 7.09
N ARG A 287 18.57 -10.25 7.22
CA ARG A 287 19.30 -11.10 6.25
C ARG A 287 19.74 -12.42 6.87
N ILE A 288 19.27 -13.54 6.33
CA ILE A 288 19.76 -14.89 6.65
C ILE A 288 20.74 -15.43 5.59
N VAL A 289 20.63 -14.98 4.35
CA VAL A 289 21.56 -15.29 3.25
C VAL A 289 21.98 -14.00 2.55
N GLU A 290 23.27 -13.88 2.27
CA GLU A 290 23.87 -12.75 1.56
C GLU A 290 24.80 -13.22 0.44
N PHE A 291 24.59 -12.70 -0.77
CA PHE A 291 25.52 -12.84 -1.89
C PHE A 291 26.29 -11.54 -2.05
N ALA A 292 27.53 -11.52 -1.58
CA ALA A 292 28.40 -10.35 -1.54
C ALA A 292 29.32 -10.30 -2.78
N GLY A 293 28.75 -10.03 -3.96
CA GLY A 293 29.53 -9.78 -5.17
C GLY A 293 30.30 -8.46 -5.10
N ASP A 294 31.40 -8.36 -5.85
CA ASP A 294 32.22 -7.15 -5.97
C ASP A 294 32.00 -6.53 -7.35
N VAL A 295 30.96 -5.69 -7.43
CA VAL A 295 30.49 -5.10 -8.69
C VAL A 295 31.53 -4.15 -9.29
N GLU A 296 32.22 -3.37 -8.46
CA GLU A 296 33.24 -2.41 -8.88
C GLU A 296 34.50 -3.14 -9.41
N GLY A 297 34.94 -4.18 -8.69
CA GLY A 297 36.03 -5.05 -9.11
C GLY A 297 35.67 -6.06 -10.19
N ARG A 298 34.40 -6.05 -10.67
CA ARG A 298 33.86 -6.97 -11.68
C ARG A 298 33.99 -8.44 -11.31
N ARG A 299 33.86 -8.79 -10.03
CA ARG A 299 33.86 -10.17 -9.53
C ARG A 299 32.46 -10.56 -9.10
N TRP A 300 31.82 -11.39 -9.92
CA TRP A 300 30.43 -11.81 -9.76
C TRP A 300 30.31 -13.11 -8.96
N ILE A 301 29.11 -13.38 -8.48
CA ILE A 301 28.74 -14.70 -7.96
C ILE A 301 27.88 -15.38 -9.01
N GLU A 302 28.35 -16.48 -9.60
CA GLU A 302 27.71 -17.07 -10.79
C GLU A 302 27.32 -18.54 -10.61
N HIS A 303 26.26 -18.97 -11.30
CA HIS A 303 25.87 -20.38 -11.42
C HIS A 303 25.68 -21.12 -10.08
N LEU A 304 25.04 -20.46 -9.12
CA LEU A 304 24.58 -21.05 -7.87
C LEU A 304 23.08 -21.39 -7.96
N HIS A 305 22.72 -22.62 -7.65
CA HIS A 305 21.35 -23.10 -7.73
C HIS A 305 20.89 -23.66 -6.39
N PHE A 306 19.79 -23.12 -5.86
CA PHE A 306 19.16 -23.55 -4.63
C PHE A 306 17.84 -24.22 -4.97
N THR A 307 17.61 -25.43 -4.46
CA THR A 307 16.39 -26.16 -4.78
C THR A 307 15.86 -27.05 -3.67
N HIS A 308 14.54 -27.10 -3.50
CA HIS A 308 13.87 -27.89 -2.47
C HIS A 308 14.34 -27.54 -1.04
N LEU A 309 14.69 -26.27 -0.79
CA LEU A 309 15.08 -25.76 0.52
C LEU A 309 14.01 -24.84 1.08
N GLU A 310 13.81 -24.86 2.39
CA GLU A 310 12.98 -23.88 3.08
C GLU A 310 13.86 -22.89 3.85
N LEU A 311 13.58 -21.59 3.72
CA LEU A 311 14.21 -20.53 4.51
C LEU A 311 13.15 -19.87 5.39
N ARG A 312 13.38 -19.86 6.70
CA ARG A 312 12.37 -19.49 7.69
C ARG A 312 12.91 -18.70 8.88
N ASP A 313 11.98 -18.09 9.61
CA ASP A 313 12.16 -17.51 10.95
C ASP A 313 13.22 -16.39 10.99
N VAL A 314 13.00 -15.32 10.23
CA VAL A 314 13.87 -14.13 10.20
C VAL A 314 13.08 -12.93 10.70
N ASP A 315 13.63 -12.16 11.64
CA ASP A 315 12.89 -11.04 12.25
C ASP A 315 12.91 -9.76 11.41
N ALA A 316 11.96 -8.88 11.70
CA ALA A 316 11.94 -7.50 11.21
C ALA A 316 12.80 -6.58 12.09
N ASP A 317 13.46 -5.58 11.51
CA ASP A 317 14.20 -4.57 12.28
C ASP A 317 13.41 -3.27 12.49
N LEU A 318 12.32 -3.33 13.26
CA LEU A 318 11.52 -2.12 13.56
C LEU A 318 12.32 -1.02 14.30
N ASP A 319 13.49 -1.32 14.89
CA ASP A 319 14.34 -0.29 15.53
C ASP A 319 15.08 0.54 14.49
N LYS A 320 15.66 -0.12 13.49
CA LYS A 320 16.35 0.53 12.37
C LYS A 320 15.44 1.50 11.61
N TYR A 321 14.14 1.22 11.58
CA TYR A 321 13.18 1.93 10.74
C TYR A 321 12.06 2.66 11.51
N ASP A 322 12.24 2.96 12.81
CA ASP A 322 11.23 3.67 13.63
C ASP A 322 10.86 5.04 13.02
N GLY A 323 9.59 5.17 12.60
CA GLY A 323 9.04 6.34 11.93
C GLY A 323 9.56 6.60 10.51
N MET A 324 10.37 5.69 9.94
CA MET A 324 10.88 5.84 8.59
C MET A 324 9.77 5.69 7.56
N TYR A 325 9.85 6.51 6.52
CA TYR A 325 8.84 6.60 5.48
C TYR A 325 9.47 6.62 4.09
N ARG A 326 8.94 5.74 3.23
CA ARG A 326 9.02 5.77 1.76
C ARG A 326 7.88 4.92 1.23
N GLN A 327 7.25 5.33 0.14
CA GLN A 327 6.20 4.55 -0.51
C GLN A 327 6.70 3.12 -0.83
N GLY A 328 5.83 2.12 -0.64
CA GLY A 328 6.17 0.72 -0.83
C GLY A 328 7.12 0.13 0.22
N HIS A 329 7.52 0.90 1.24
CA HIS A 329 8.62 0.58 2.16
C HIS A 329 9.85 0.02 1.44
N MET A 330 10.18 0.57 0.27
CA MET A 330 11.25 0.04 -0.57
C MET A 330 12.66 0.14 0.05
N PHE A 331 12.82 0.74 1.23
CA PHE A 331 14.10 0.84 1.95
C PHE A 331 14.35 -0.33 2.93
N LEU A 332 13.35 -1.20 3.12
CA LEU A 332 13.50 -2.40 3.92
C LEU A 332 14.48 -3.35 3.24
N ASP A 333 15.07 -4.24 4.06
CA ASP A 333 16.00 -5.26 3.60
C ASP A 333 15.26 -6.53 3.16
N ALA A 334 16.00 -7.58 2.81
CA ALA A 334 15.46 -8.89 2.49
C ALA A 334 16.17 -10.06 3.19
N ALA A 335 15.43 -11.14 3.45
CA ALA A 335 15.96 -12.39 4.01
C ALA A 335 17.10 -12.96 3.16
N ILE A 336 16.95 -12.87 1.85
CA ILE A 336 17.97 -13.24 0.86
C ILE A 336 18.35 -11.98 0.10
N TYR A 337 19.51 -11.41 0.42
CA TYR A 337 20.05 -10.23 -0.28
C TYR A 337 21.12 -10.65 -1.26
N ALA A 338 21.08 -10.14 -2.49
CA ALA A 338 22.07 -10.42 -3.50
C ALA A 338 22.59 -9.17 -4.21
N GLU A 339 23.91 -9.07 -4.26
CA GLU A 339 24.64 -8.11 -5.08
C GLU A 339 25.57 -8.87 -6.03
N GLY A 340 25.56 -8.50 -7.32
CA GLY A 340 26.42 -9.15 -8.32
C GLY A 340 26.14 -10.64 -8.57
N LEU A 341 24.96 -11.15 -8.22
CA LEU A 341 24.55 -12.54 -8.47
C LEU A 341 24.10 -12.73 -9.92
N ARG A 342 24.66 -13.71 -10.63
CA ARG A 342 24.36 -13.94 -12.05
C ARG A 342 24.08 -15.39 -12.39
N SER A 343 23.25 -15.61 -13.40
CA SER A 343 22.96 -16.95 -13.95
C SER A 343 22.60 -18.00 -12.88
N SER A 344 21.96 -17.56 -11.79
CA SER A 344 21.71 -18.34 -10.57
C SER A 344 20.21 -18.52 -10.36
N SER A 345 19.81 -19.46 -9.50
CA SER A 345 18.38 -19.73 -9.32
C SER A 345 17.95 -20.19 -7.94
N PHE A 346 16.74 -19.81 -7.55
CA PHE A 346 15.95 -20.42 -6.50
C PHE A 346 14.79 -21.17 -7.14
N ARG A 347 14.72 -22.49 -6.94
CA ARG A 347 13.75 -23.36 -7.61
C ARG A 347 13.07 -24.31 -6.66
N ASP A 348 11.74 -24.36 -6.65
CA ASP A 348 11.00 -25.28 -5.78
C ASP A 348 11.33 -25.06 -4.29
N CYS A 349 11.63 -23.81 -3.91
CA CYS A 349 11.97 -23.42 -2.54
C CYS A 349 10.75 -22.88 -1.80
N VAL A 350 10.78 -22.95 -0.47
CA VAL A 350 9.82 -22.25 0.40
C VAL A 350 10.55 -21.11 1.09
N ILE A 351 9.99 -19.91 1.07
CA ILE A 351 10.48 -18.79 1.88
C ILE A 351 9.30 -18.28 2.68
N ALA A 352 9.38 -18.38 4.01
CA ALA A 352 8.25 -18.02 4.86
C ALA A 352 8.67 -17.49 6.21
N GLN A 353 7.78 -16.74 6.87
CA GLN A 353 8.01 -16.25 8.24
C GLN A 353 9.27 -15.38 8.33
N VAL A 354 9.39 -14.45 7.38
CA VAL A 354 10.48 -13.48 7.32
C VAL A 354 9.91 -12.08 7.55
N GLY A 355 10.58 -11.25 8.34
CA GLY A 355 10.03 -10.00 8.85
C GLY A 355 10.09 -8.81 7.87
N GLU A 356 10.86 -8.89 6.79
CA GLU A 356 11.00 -7.84 5.78
C GLU A 356 10.70 -8.41 4.39
N TYR A 357 11.47 -8.10 3.33
CA TYR A 357 11.27 -8.73 2.03
C TYR A 357 11.85 -10.16 1.98
N ALA A 358 11.38 -11.01 1.07
CA ALA A 358 11.91 -12.37 0.95
C ALA A 358 13.24 -12.40 0.17
N ILE A 359 13.29 -11.79 -1.01
CA ILE A 359 14.47 -11.73 -1.87
C ILE A 359 14.70 -10.31 -2.39
N GLU A 360 15.94 -9.84 -2.35
CA GLU A 360 16.38 -8.63 -3.03
C GLU A 360 17.49 -8.98 -4.04
N LEU A 361 17.28 -8.63 -5.31
CA LEU A 361 18.30 -8.66 -6.36
C LEU A 361 18.74 -7.22 -6.65
N ASP A 362 19.81 -6.80 -6.00
CA ASP A 362 20.38 -5.46 -6.12
C ASP A 362 21.39 -5.38 -7.28
N ARG A 363 22.14 -4.29 -7.35
CA ARG A 363 23.08 -3.91 -8.40
C ARG A 363 23.95 -5.06 -8.88
N GLY A 364 24.12 -5.12 -10.19
CA GLY A 364 24.90 -6.14 -10.89
C GLY A 364 24.25 -7.53 -10.98
N CYS A 365 23.06 -7.73 -10.40
CA CYS A 365 22.32 -8.98 -10.55
C CYS A 365 21.71 -9.14 -11.95
N ARG A 366 21.97 -10.27 -12.62
CA ARG A 366 21.40 -10.55 -13.95
C ARG A 366 21.18 -12.01 -14.26
N ASP A 367 20.23 -12.28 -15.15
CA ASP A 367 19.93 -13.63 -15.66
C ASP A 367 19.58 -14.63 -14.53
N ASN A 368 19.04 -14.14 -13.41
CA ASN A 368 18.63 -14.98 -12.29
C ASN A 368 17.18 -15.43 -12.41
N ARG A 369 16.88 -16.56 -11.77
CA ARG A 369 15.57 -17.21 -11.83
C ARG A 369 15.02 -17.49 -10.43
N ILE A 370 13.82 -16.99 -10.15
CA ILE A 370 13.01 -17.35 -8.97
C ILE A 370 11.80 -18.10 -9.52
N GLU A 371 11.82 -19.44 -9.44
CA GLU A 371 10.89 -20.30 -10.16
C GLU A 371 10.22 -21.34 -9.25
N ARG A 372 8.89 -21.47 -9.31
CA ARG A 372 8.13 -22.46 -8.52
C ARG A 372 8.39 -22.37 -7.01
N CYS A 373 8.66 -21.18 -6.51
CA CYS A 373 8.82 -20.96 -5.08
C CYS A 373 7.46 -20.69 -4.41
N HIS A 374 7.30 -21.19 -3.19
CA HIS A 374 6.19 -20.84 -2.30
C HIS A 374 6.67 -19.77 -1.33
N ILE A 375 6.30 -18.51 -1.58
CA ILE A 375 6.75 -17.36 -0.79
C ILE A 375 5.55 -16.83 -0.01
N TRP A 376 5.55 -17.01 1.32
CA TRP A 376 4.36 -16.68 2.09
C TRP A 376 4.61 -16.28 3.53
N ASP A 377 3.66 -15.55 4.13
CA ASP A 377 3.79 -15.04 5.50
C ASP A 377 5.03 -14.16 5.66
N ILE A 378 5.04 -13.10 4.84
CA ILE A 378 6.16 -12.19 4.69
C ILE A 378 5.80 -10.84 5.32
N GLY A 379 6.70 -10.32 6.16
CA GLY A 379 6.53 -9.10 6.91
C GLY A 379 6.34 -7.89 6.00
N ALA A 380 7.05 -7.83 4.88
CA ALA A 380 6.87 -6.83 3.82
C ALA A 380 6.39 -7.49 2.50
N GLY A 381 7.22 -7.47 1.44
CA GLY A 381 6.91 -8.04 0.13
C GLY A 381 7.76 -9.26 -0.24
N ALA A 382 7.45 -9.89 -1.37
CA ALA A 382 8.17 -11.06 -1.83
C ALA A 382 9.54 -10.72 -2.46
N VAL A 383 9.57 -9.88 -3.49
CA VAL A 383 10.79 -9.67 -4.29
C VAL A 383 11.05 -8.19 -4.55
N GLN A 384 12.28 -7.75 -4.34
CA GLN A 384 12.78 -6.43 -4.76
C GLN A 384 13.83 -6.60 -5.87
N LEU A 385 13.73 -5.79 -6.93
CA LEU A 385 14.67 -5.79 -8.05
C LEU A 385 15.22 -4.39 -8.26
N GLY A 386 16.53 -4.26 -8.44
CA GLY A 386 17.18 -2.98 -8.68
C GLY A 386 17.34 -2.14 -7.42
N VAL A 387 17.73 -0.87 -7.60
CA VAL A 387 18.13 0.05 -6.53
C VAL A 387 16.98 0.96 -6.09
N THR A 388 17.02 1.43 -4.84
CA THR A 388 15.86 2.12 -4.25
C THR A 388 15.47 3.45 -4.93
N ASP A 389 16.43 4.25 -5.43
CA ASP A 389 16.18 5.48 -6.19
C ASP A 389 17.18 5.67 -7.34
N LEU A 390 16.84 6.61 -8.23
CA LEU A 390 17.71 7.13 -9.27
C LEU A 390 19.06 7.61 -8.73
N GLY A 391 19.12 8.19 -7.52
CA GLY A 391 20.38 8.60 -6.91
C GLY A 391 21.32 7.42 -6.68
N GLY A 392 20.80 6.32 -6.12
CA GLY A 392 21.51 5.05 -5.99
C GLY A 392 21.97 4.48 -7.33
N LEU A 393 21.12 4.52 -8.35
CA LEU A 393 21.49 4.03 -9.70
C LEU A 393 22.65 4.85 -10.29
N LEU A 394 22.52 6.18 -10.27
CA LEU A 394 23.52 7.08 -10.84
C LEU A 394 24.83 7.08 -10.05
N ALA A 395 24.78 6.87 -8.73
CA ALA A 395 25.98 6.74 -7.91
C ALA A 395 26.78 5.48 -8.21
N ALA A 396 26.10 4.38 -8.58
CA ALA A 396 26.74 3.12 -8.97
C ALA A 396 27.28 3.13 -10.41
N ARG A 397 26.96 4.15 -11.21
CA ARG A 397 27.48 4.30 -12.57
C ARG A 397 28.85 4.97 -12.56
N PRO A 398 29.88 4.41 -13.23
CA PRO A 398 31.15 5.11 -13.42
C PRO A 398 30.93 6.45 -14.12
N LYS A 399 31.52 7.53 -13.57
CA LYS A 399 31.29 8.91 -14.06
C LYS A 399 31.82 9.16 -15.46
N ASP A 400 32.79 8.37 -15.89
CA ASP A 400 33.43 8.38 -17.20
C ASP A 400 32.74 7.49 -18.23
N LEU A 401 31.77 6.66 -17.80
CA LEU A 401 30.99 5.82 -18.71
C LEU A 401 30.04 6.69 -19.55
N PRO A 402 30.11 6.65 -20.89
CA PRO A 402 29.18 7.34 -21.77
C PRO A 402 27.72 7.05 -21.40
N ALA A 403 26.84 8.05 -21.51
CA ALA A 403 25.44 7.97 -21.07
C ALA A 403 24.63 6.87 -21.76
N ASP A 404 25.03 6.45 -22.95
CA ASP A 404 24.44 5.40 -23.77
C ASP A 404 25.04 3.99 -23.53
N GLU A 405 26.17 3.90 -22.84
CA GLU A 405 26.81 2.62 -22.51
C GLU A 405 26.26 2.04 -21.20
N ARG A 406 26.02 0.72 -21.19
CA ARG A 406 25.43 0.01 -20.05
C ARG A 406 26.42 -0.11 -18.89
N SER A 407 25.93 0.15 -17.69
CA SER A 407 26.72 -0.07 -16.47
C SER A 407 26.64 -1.53 -16.02
N GLU A 408 27.75 -2.07 -15.50
CA GLU A 408 27.73 -3.39 -14.87
C GLU A 408 26.88 -3.45 -13.60
N ALA A 409 26.55 -2.30 -13.01
CA ALA A 409 25.66 -2.18 -11.87
C ALA A 409 24.16 -2.33 -12.23
N GLU A 410 23.81 -2.33 -13.52
CA GLU A 410 22.42 -2.52 -13.95
C GLU A 410 21.87 -3.90 -13.57
N VAL A 411 20.59 -3.93 -13.21
CA VAL A 411 19.85 -5.15 -12.89
C VAL A 411 19.00 -5.55 -14.10
N LEU A 412 19.30 -6.71 -14.68
CA LEU A 412 18.84 -7.06 -16.04
C LEU A 412 18.37 -8.52 -16.14
N SER A 413 17.37 -8.76 -16.99
CA SER A 413 17.04 -10.12 -17.48
C SER A 413 16.70 -11.15 -16.38
N ASN A 414 16.21 -10.70 -15.23
CA ASN A 414 15.76 -11.61 -14.17
C ASN A 414 14.34 -12.13 -14.46
N ALA A 415 14.07 -13.37 -14.08
CA ALA A 415 12.78 -14.04 -14.28
C ALA A 415 12.17 -14.48 -12.94
N ILE A 416 10.97 -13.98 -12.67
CA ILE A 416 10.17 -14.32 -11.49
C ILE A 416 8.96 -15.05 -12.05
N ASP A 417 9.07 -16.38 -12.14
CA ASP A 417 8.13 -17.20 -12.89
C ASP A 417 7.47 -18.29 -12.04
N ASN A 418 6.17 -18.48 -12.21
CA ASN A 418 5.46 -19.63 -11.68
C ASN A 418 5.51 -19.77 -10.13
N ASN A 419 5.52 -18.64 -9.39
CA ASN A 419 5.58 -18.64 -7.93
C ASN A 419 4.20 -18.48 -7.29
N CYS A 420 3.97 -19.18 -6.17
CA CYS A 420 2.79 -18.97 -5.32
C CYS A 420 3.16 -17.98 -4.21
N ILE A 421 2.60 -16.77 -4.26
CA ILE A 421 2.98 -15.67 -3.36
C ILE A 421 1.75 -15.21 -2.57
N HIS A 422 1.78 -15.33 -1.25
CA HIS A 422 0.62 -14.90 -0.46
C HIS A 422 0.90 -14.44 0.96
N ARG A 423 -0.08 -13.77 1.57
CA ARG A 423 -0.01 -13.29 2.96
C ARG A 423 1.19 -12.35 3.16
N LEU A 424 1.17 -11.24 2.42
CA LEU A 424 2.23 -10.21 2.43
C LEU A 424 1.85 -9.02 3.31
N GLY A 425 2.84 -8.36 3.88
CA GLY A 425 2.66 -7.20 4.75
C GLY A 425 2.17 -7.55 6.16
N THR A 426 2.69 -8.64 6.75
CA THR A 426 2.28 -9.09 8.10
C THR A 426 2.88 -8.24 9.22
N VAL A 427 3.89 -7.43 8.92
CA VAL A 427 4.53 -6.47 9.84
C VAL A 427 4.50 -5.07 9.25
N TRP A 428 4.94 -4.94 8.00
CA TRP A 428 5.04 -3.71 7.23
C TRP A 428 3.88 -3.62 6.25
N HIS A 429 3.00 -2.66 6.50
CA HIS A 429 1.84 -2.42 5.65
C HIS A 429 2.21 -1.54 4.45
N GLY A 430 1.44 -1.57 3.35
CA GLY A 430 1.73 -0.70 2.19
C GLY A 430 2.98 -1.07 1.40
N CYS A 431 3.43 -2.33 1.43
CA CYS A 431 4.54 -2.83 0.63
C CYS A 431 4.06 -3.39 -0.72
N TYR A 432 4.94 -3.36 -1.72
CA TYR A 432 4.72 -4.06 -2.97
C TYR A 432 4.94 -5.57 -2.77
N GLY A 433 4.23 -6.43 -3.50
CA GLY A 433 4.52 -7.86 -3.53
C GLY A 433 5.81 -8.16 -4.29
N ILE A 434 5.85 -7.83 -5.57
CA ILE A 434 7.07 -7.81 -6.38
C ILE A 434 7.29 -6.36 -6.82
N VAL A 435 8.45 -5.78 -6.50
CA VAL A 435 8.82 -4.43 -6.92
C VAL A 435 10.02 -4.42 -7.85
N ASN A 436 9.86 -3.74 -8.99
CA ASN A 436 10.94 -3.40 -9.90
C ASN A 436 11.32 -1.93 -9.73
N ARG A 437 12.50 -1.68 -9.17
CA ARG A 437 13.10 -0.36 -8.91
C ARG A 437 14.29 -0.13 -9.84
N PHE A 438 14.01 0.18 -11.11
CA PHE A 438 15.02 0.37 -12.17
C PHE A 438 15.67 -0.90 -12.73
N ALA A 439 15.02 -2.06 -12.66
CA ALA A 439 15.48 -3.25 -13.39
C ALA A 439 14.88 -3.29 -14.81
N SER A 440 15.65 -3.75 -15.80
CA SER A 440 15.21 -3.87 -17.20
C SER A 440 15.12 -5.32 -17.64
N LEU A 441 14.37 -5.56 -18.73
CA LEU A 441 14.22 -6.87 -19.36
C LEU A 441 13.73 -7.96 -18.38
N THR A 442 13.08 -7.55 -17.28
CA THR A 442 12.58 -8.46 -16.27
C THR A 442 11.27 -9.06 -16.74
N THR A 443 11.12 -10.37 -16.50
CA THR A 443 9.87 -11.09 -16.76
C THR A 443 9.24 -11.50 -15.43
N ILE A 444 7.98 -11.10 -15.23
CA ILE A 444 7.16 -11.47 -14.08
C ILE A 444 5.98 -12.28 -14.63
N THR A 445 6.07 -13.60 -14.60
CA THR A 445 5.15 -14.47 -15.33
C THR A 445 4.59 -15.64 -14.55
N HIS A 446 3.37 -16.08 -14.86
CA HIS A 446 2.76 -17.29 -14.28
C HIS A 446 2.69 -17.30 -12.73
N ASN A 447 2.80 -16.15 -12.07
CA ASN A 447 2.70 -16.10 -10.61
C ASN A 447 1.23 -16.06 -10.19
N GLU A 448 0.92 -16.67 -9.06
CA GLU A 448 -0.36 -16.46 -8.36
C GLU A 448 -0.11 -15.66 -7.09
N ILE A 449 -0.63 -14.44 -7.03
CA ILE A 449 -0.33 -13.46 -5.98
C ILE A 449 -1.62 -13.05 -5.27
N PHE A 450 -1.72 -13.31 -3.97
CA PHE A 450 -2.94 -13.03 -3.23
C PHE A 450 -2.76 -12.75 -1.74
N ASP A 451 -3.80 -12.25 -1.08
CA ASP A 451 -3.73 -11.87 0.34
C ASP A 451 -2.59 -10.87 0.60
N THR A 452 -2.65 -9.72 -0.08
CA THR A 452 -1.65 -8.64 0.04
C THR A 452 -2.29 -7.37 0.58
N HIS A 453 -1.55 -6.58 1.37
CA HIS A 453 -2.05 -5.30 1.91
C HIS A 453 -2.19 -4.20 0.86
N TRP A 454 -1.36 -4.21 -0.17
CA TRP A 454 -1.27 -3.15 -1.16
C TRP A 454 -0.96 -3.77 -2.53
N ASP A 455 -0.11 -3.14 -3.33
CA ASP A 455 0.15 -3.51 -4.73
C ASP A 455 0.89 -4.85 -4.87
N PRO A 456 0.27 -5.89 -5.47
CA PRO A 456 0.93 -7.16 -5.76
C PRO A 456 2.15 -7.04 -6.68
N VAL A 457 2.08 -6.20 -7.72
CA VAL A 457 3.21 -5.90 -8.62
C VAL A 457 3.37 -4.38 -8.76
N GLY A 458 4.54 -3.86 -8.38
CA GLY A 458 4.91 -2.45 -8.53
C GLY A 458 6.10 -2.28 -9.47
N LEU A 459 5.94 -1.45 -10.50
CA LEU A 459 6.99 -1.07 -11.44
C LEU A 459 7.33 0.41 -11.18
N ASP A 460 8.36 0.64 -10.38
CA ASP A 460 8.63 1.91 -9.72
C ASP A 460 10.00 2.46 -10.16
N ALA A 461 10.03 3.24 -11.25
CA ALA A 461 11.24 3.86 -11.80
C ALA A 461 11.19 5.40 -11.65
N ARG A 462 10.88 5.87 -10.43
CA ARG A 462 10.51 7.26 -10.14
C ARG A 462 11.68 8.24 -10.09
N TRP A 463 11.39 9.54 -10.16
CA TRP A 463 12.34 10.67 -10.06
C TRP A 463 13.18 11.01 -11.30
N ASN A 464 12.76 10.58 -12.49
CA ASN A 464 13.30 11.13 -13.74
C ASN A 464 12.32 12.08 -14.45
N TRP A 465 12.15 13.30 -13.92
CA TRP A 465 11.29 14.32 -14.53
C TRP A 465 11.73 14.78 -15.92
N GLN A 466 12.96 14.48 -16.32
CA GLN A 466 13.49 14.80 -17.65
C GLN A 466 13.08 13.77 -18.71
N GLY A 467 12.47 12.65 -18.28
CA GLY A 467 11.90 11.65 -19.17
C GLY A 467 12.90 10.65 -19.75
N GLU A 468 14.12 10.57 -19.21
CA GLU A 468 15.11 9.58 -19.62
C GLU A 468 14.74 8.19 -19.06
N LYS A 469 15.09 7.17 -19.82
CA LYS A 469 14.66 5.80 -19.57
C LYS A 469 15.77 5.01 -18.88
N HIS A 470 15.56 4.70 -17.60
CA HIS A 470 16.49 3.90 -16.78
C HIS A 470 15.97 2.48 -16.49
N SER A 471 14.77 2.17 -16.98
CA SER A 471 14.20 0.82 -16.95
C SER A 471 13.37 0.58 -18.21
N HIS A 472 13.53 -0.59 -18.83
CA HIS A 472 12.90 -0.86 -20.13
C HIS A 472 12.64 -2.33 -20.42
N GLY A 473 11.69 -2.57 -21.33
CA GLY A 473 11.43 -3.90 -21.91
C GLY A 473 11.00 -4.94 -20.88
N ASN A 474 10.38 -4.52 -19.79
CA ASN A 474 9.83 -5.41 -18.78
C ASN A 474 8.53 -6.03 -19.28
N VAL A 475 8.26 -7.26 -18.85
CA VAL A 475 7.03 -8.00 -19.19
C VAL A 475 6.35 -8.47 -17.91
N VAL A 476 5.06 -8.17 -17.76
CA VAL A 476 4.21 -8.69 -16.68
C VAL A 476 3.07 -9.46 -17.33
N ALA A 477 3.13 -10.79 -17.29
CA ALA A 477 2.21 -11.59 -18.08
C ALA A 477 1.78 -12.92 -17.48
N TYR A 478 0.57 -13.39 -17.82
CA TYR A 478 0.06 -14.68 -17.34
C TYR A 478 0.03 -14.80 -15.81
N ASN A 479 -0.04 -13.69 -15.06
CA ASN A 479 -0.20 -13.76 -13.60
C ASN A 479 -1.68 -13.85 -13.23
N HIS A 480 -1.98 -14.57 -12.16
CA HIS A 480 -3.28 -14.56 -11.51
C HIS A 480 -3.17 -13.78 -10.20
N ILE A 481 -3.77 -12.59 -10.14
CA ILE A 481 -3.62 -11.67 -9.01
C ILE A 481 -4.98 -11.45 -8.37
N HIS A 482 -5.12 -11.76 -7.08
CA HIS A 482 -6.41 -11.64 -6.44
C HIS A 482 -6.41 -11.36 -4.94
N HIS A 483 -7.52 -10.82 -4.43
CA HIS A 483 -7.69 -10.58 -2.98
C HIS A 483 -6.57 -9.70 -2.40
N TYR A 484 -6.41 -8.51 -2.97
CA TYR A 484 -5.40 -7.52 -2.59
C TYR A 484 -6.03 -6.25 -2.00
N GLY A 485 -5.24 -5.50 -1.23
CA GLY A 485 -5.62 -4.23 -0.59
C GLY A 485 -6.22 -4.37 0.83
N LEU A 486 -6.97 -5.45 1.09
CA LEU A 486 -7.55 -5.82 2.40
C LEU A 486 -8.27 -4.67 3.16
N ARG A 487 -8.69 -3.60 2.46
CA ARG A 487 -9.29 -2.37 3.03
C ARG A 487 -8.43 -1.56 4.00
N TYR A 488 -7.12 -1.80 4.03
CA TYR A 488 -6.19 -0.99 4.81
C TYR A 488 -5.72 0.26 4.03
N HIS A 489 -5.37 0.09 2.76
CA HIS A 489 -4.75 1.14 1.94
C HIS A 489 -5.64 1.56 0.78
N THR A 490 -5.19 2.61 0.10
CA THR A 490 -5.79 3.18 -1.10
C THR A 490 -4.68 3.58 -2.07
N ASP A 491 -5.04 4.10 -3.24
CA ASP A 491 -4.11 4.53 -4.30
C ASP A 491 -3.20 3.37 -4.72
N SER A 492 -3.85 2.29 -5.14
CA SER A 492 -3.25 0.99 -5.35
C SER A 492 -3.77 0.31 -6.60
N ALA A 493 -3.10 -0.74 -7.05
CA ALA A 493 -3.56 -1.60 -8.14
C ALA A 493 -2.98 -3.02 -8.05
N ALA A 494 -3.55 -3.98 -8.79
CA ALA A 494 -2.93 -5.29 -8.94
C ALA A 494 -1.56 -5.18 -9.63
N ILE A 495 -1.49 -4.34 -10.66
CA ILE A 495 -0.27 -3.96 -11.38
C ILE A 495 -0.20 -2.45 -11.42
N TYR A 496 0.79 -1.89 -10.74
CA TYR A 496 1.06 -0.45 -10.68
C TYR A 496 2.35 -0.12 -11.42
N GLN A 497 2.36 0.99 -12.16
CA GLN A 497 3.53 1.51 -12.85
C GLN A 497 3.70 3.01 -12.62
N PHE A 498 4.92 3.46 -12.29
CA PHE A 498 5.30 4.87 -12.26
C PHE A 498 6.70 5.04 -12.84
N GLY A 499 6.83 6.00 -13.76
CA GLY A 499 8.10 6.37 -14.37
C GLY A 499 8.11 6.11 -15.87
N PRO A 500 9.15 6.55 -16.60
CA PRO A 500 9.25 6.36 -18.05
C PRO A 500 9.52 4.89 -18.41
N LEU A 501 8.47 4.05 -18.31
CA LEU A 501 8.51 2.60 -18.44
C LEU A 501 7.62 2.13 -19.60
N ASP A 502 8.20 1.38 -20.54
CA ASP A 502 7.52 0.80 -21.71
C ASP A 502 7.10 -0.66 -21.50
N THR A 503 6.60 -0.96 -20.30
CA THR A 503 6.26 -2.34 -19.92
C THR A 503 5.17 -2.91 -20.82
N HIS A 504 5.33 -4.18 -21.19
CA HIS A 504 4.28 -4.98 -21.82
C HIS A 504 3.52 -5.77 -20.75
N ILE A 505 2.27 -5.39 -20.52
CA ILE A 505 1.41 -5.98 -19.49
C ILE A 505 0.31 -6.77 -20.19
N HIS A 506 0.37 -8.10 -20.16
CA HIS A 506 -0.56 -8.90 -20.96
C HIS A 506 -0.99 -10.24 -20.38
N HIS A 507 -2.21 -10.67 -20.71
CA HIS A 507 -2.70 -11.99 -20.30
C HIS A 507 -2.72 -12.19 -18.77
N ASN A 508 -2.92 -11.13 -17.97
CA ASN A 508 -3.09 -11.26 -16.53
C ASN A 508 -4.57 -11.42 -16.18
N LEU A 509 -4.87 -12.33 -15.24
CA LEU A 509 -6.19 -12.49 -14.62
C LEU A 509 -6.18 -11.78 -13.27
N ILE A 510 -6.96 -10.72 -13.13
CA ILE A 510 -6.93 -9.83 -11.96
C ILE A 510 -8.33 -9.74 -11.36
N HIS A 511 -8.48 -10.02 -10.06
CA HIS A 511 -9.77 -9.82 -9.42
C HIS A 511 -9.79 -9.61 -7.90
N HIS A 512 -10.89 -9.07 -7.39
CA HIS A 512 -11.11 -8.89 -5.95
C HIS A 512 -10.12 -7.91 -5.29
N GLY A 513 -9.87 -6.77 -5.93
CA GLY A 513 -9.19 -5.63 -5.31
C GLY A 513 -10.09 -4.90 -4.33
N ARG A 514 -9.65 -4.71 -3.08
CA ARG A 514 -10.40 -4.06 -2.00
C ARG A 514 -9.64 -2.87 -1.40
N ALA A 515 -10.17 -1.66 -1.56
CA ALA A 515 -9.58 -0.44 -1.02
C ALA A 515 -10.34 0.05 0.21
N TYR A 516 -9.70 0.90 1.02
CA TYR A 516 -10.46 1.72 1.94
C TYR A 516 -11.35 2.71 1.15
N PRO A 517 -12.69 2.65 1.23
CA PRO A 517 -13.53 3.21 0.17
C PRO A 517 -13.65 4.74 0.20
N TYR A 518 -13.14 5.40 1.24
CA TYR A 518 -13.33 6.82 1.46
C TYR A 518 -12.08 7.65 1.22
N ILE A 519 -11.09 7.26 0.43
CA ILE A 519 -10.01 8.20 0.04
C ILE A 519 -9.86 8.16 -1.47
N CYS A 520 -9.31 7.06 -1.96
CA CYS A 520 -9.27 6.68 -3.36
C CYS A 520 -9.50 5.16 -3.44
N GLY A 521 -9.36 4.58 -4.64
CA GLY A 521 -9.68 3.18 -4.86
C GLY A 521 -8.45 2.28 -4.98
N THR A 522 -8.70 1.04 -5.39
CA THR A 522 -7.70 0.09 -5.89
C THR A 522 -8.09 -0.38 -7.29
N ALA A 523 -7.23 -0.14 -8.28
CA ALA A 523 -7.51 -0.46 -9.68
C ALA A 523 -7.09 -1.90 -10.01
N GLY A 524 -7.45 -2.37 -11.20
CA GLY A 524 -6.79 -3.57 -11.76
C GLY A 524 -5.39 -3.23 -12.21
N ILE A 525 -5.28 -2.37 -13.23
CA ILE A 525 -3.98 -1.91 -13.75
C ILE A 525 -3.94 -0.38 -13.68
N TYR A 526 -2.90 0.16 -13.05
CA TYR A 526 -2.70 1.59 -12.84
C TYR A 526 -1.37 2.06 -13.42
N LEU A 527 -1.45 2.87 -14.48
CA LEU A 527 -0.31 3.61 -15.03
C LEU A 527 -0.28 5.03 -14.44
N ASP A 528 0.54 5.22 -13.40
CA ASP A 528 0.73 6.48 -12.70
C ASP A 528 1.79 7.36 -13.39
N GLU A 529 2.17 8.46 -12.74
CA GLU A 529 2.88 9.58 -13.33
C GLU A 529 4.07 9.17 -14.19
N GLN A 530 4.21 9.84 -15.34
CA GLN A 530 5.30 9.67 -16.31
C GLN A 530 5.32 8.32 -17.05
N SER A 531 4.42 7.39 -16.74
CA SER A 531 4.21 6.17 -17.51
C SER A 531 4.05 6.48 -18.99
N ARG A 532 4.86 5.83 -19.83
CA ARG A 532 4.85 6.12 -21.27
C ARG A 532 5.17 4.92 -22.13
N ASN A 533 4.51 4.82 -23.28
CA ASN A 533 4.67 3.72 -24.24
C ASN A 533 4.40 2.32 -23.65
N ALA A 534 3.68 2.24 -22.52
CA ALA A 534 3.25 0.96 -21.98
C ALA A 534 2.18 0.35 -22.88
N LEU A 535 2.23 -0.98 -23.06
CA LEU A 535 1.25 -1.74 -23.80
C LEU A 535 0.50 -2.66 -22.84
N VAL A 536 -0.78 -2.38 -22.62
CA VAL A 536 -1.69 -3.15 -21.76
C VAL A 536 -2.68 -3.89 -22.65
N GLU A 537 -2.53 -5.21 -22.79
CA GLU A 537 -3.38 -5.98 -23.69
C GLU A 537 -3.76 -7.39 -23.24
N ASN A 538 -4.92 -7.88 -23.66
CA ASN A 538 -5.35 -9.26 -23.39
C ASN A 538 -5.48 -9.58 -21.89
N ASN A 539 -5.73 -8.58 -21.02
CA ASN A 539 -5.93 -8.80 -19.60
C ASN A 539 -7.43 -8.95 -19.28
N ILE A 540 -7.74 -9.72 -18.23
CA ILE A 540 -9.07 -9.77 -17.62
C ILE A 540 -8.98 -9.13 -16.24
N VAL A 541 -9.75 -8.08 -15.99
CA VAL A 541 -9.84 -7.39 -14.69
C VAL A 541 -11.28 -7.41 -14.21
N HIS A 542 -11.57 -7.95 -13.01
CA HIS A 542 -12.92 -7.88 -12.46
C HIS A 542 -13.04 -7.69 -10.94
N HIS A 543 -14.17 -7.14 -10.48
CA HIS A 543 -14.47 -6.98 -9.04
C HIS A 543 -13.43 -6.15 -8.27
N VAL A 544 -13.05 -4.99 -8.83
CA VAL A 544 -12.09 -4.05 -8.22
C VAL A 544 -12.79 -2.79 -7.70
N GLU A 545 -12.39 -2.29 -6.53
CA GLU A 545 -13.00 -1.11 -5.88
C GLU A 545 -12.42 0.24 -6.39
N TRP A 546 -12.21 0.33 -7.70
CA TRP A 546 -11.90 1.56 -8.46
C TRP A 546 -12.26 1.37 -9.93
N SER A 547 -11.40 1.78 -10.87
CA SER A 547 -11.53 1.47 -12.29
C SER A 547 -10.81 0.17 -12.65
N ALA A 548 -11.29 -0.55 -13.68
CA ALA A 548 -10.58 -1.74 -14.16
C ALA A 548 -9.17 -1.35 -14.65
N PHE A 549 -9.08 -0.24 -15.37
CA PHE A 549 -7.84 0.38 -15.81
C PHE A 549 -7.80 1.84 -15.33
N PHE A 550 -6.65 2.35 -14.93
CA PHE A 550 -6.50 3.72 -14.48
C PHE A 550 -5.21 4.34 -15.00
N GLN A 551 -5.27 5.61 -15.43
CA GLN A 551 -4.07 6.38 -15.78
C GLN A 551 -4.02 7.76 -15.13
N ASN A 552 -2.88 8.10 -14.53
CA ASN A 552 -2.59 9.42 -13.97
C ASN A 552 -1.31 10.00 -14.58
N TRP A 553 -1.43 11.13 -15.28
CA TRP A 553 -0.29 11.86 -15.88
C TRP A 553 0.69 11.00 -16.70
N GLY A 554 0.17 10.00 -17.42
CA GLY A 554 0.90 9.22 -18.42
C GLY A 554 0.73 9.76 -19.85
N VAL A 555 1.57 9.31 -20.78
CA VAL A 555 1.53 9.71 -22.20
C VAL A 555 1.77 8.51 -23.12
N ASP A 556 1.12 8.46 -24.28
CA ASP A 556 1.38 7.44 -25.31
C ASP A 556 1.23 5.97 -24.86
N ASN A 557 0.48 5.71 -23.79
CA ASN A 557 0.16 4.35 -23.35
C ASN A 557 -1.02 3.80 -24.16
N THR A 558 -1.05 2.47 -24.33
CA THR A 558 -2.11 1.78 -25.07
C THR A 558 -2.77 0.71 -24.22
N PHE A 559 -4.10 0.75 -24.12
CA PHE A 559 -4.98 -0.26 -23.55
C PHE A 559 -5.77 -0.90 -24.70
N ARG A 560 -5.46 -2.13 -25.09
CA ARG A 560 -6.18 -2.78 -26.19
C ARG A 560 -6.56 -4.21 -25.92
N ASN A 561 -7.69 -4.64 -26.48
CA ASN A 561 -8.10 -6.04 -26.42
C ASN A 561 -8.17 -6.59 -24.97
N ASN A 562 -8.60 -5.77 -24.00
CA ASN A 562 -8.79 -6.19 -22.62
C ASN A 562 -10.28 -6.43 -22.31
N ILE A 563 -10.54 -7.22 -21.27
CA ILE A 563 -11.85 -7.39 -20.66
C ILE A 563 -11.82 -6.78 -19.27
N GLY A 564 -12.71 -5.82 -19.00
CA GLY A 564 -12.97 -5.30 -17.65
C GLY A 564 -14.38 -5.65 -17.19
N ALA A 565 -14.60 -5.89 -15.90
CA ALA A 565 -15.95 -6.10 -15.38
C ALA A 565 -16.11 -5.72 -13.91
N PHE A 566 -17.30 -5.26 -13.51
CA PHE A 566 -17.66 -5.07 -12.09
C PHE A 566 -16.66 -4.21 -11.32
N ALA A 567 -16.11 -3.20 -11.98
CA ALA A 567 -15.24 -2.21 -11.36
C ALA A 567 -16.10 -1.03 -10.87
N ARG A 568 -15.96 -0.62 -9.60
CA ARG A 568 -16.80 0.40 -8.95
C ARG A 568 -16.90 1.73 -9.73
N ASP A 569 -15.81 2.16 -10.36
CA ASP A 569 -15.72 3.43 -11.09
C ASP A 569 -15.73 3.23 -12.62
N GLY A 570 -16.11 2.05 -13.12
CA GLY A 570 -16.23 1.77 -14.55
C GLY A 570 -14.97 1.20 -15.22
N PHE A 571 -14.98 1.21 -16.56
CA PHE A 571 -13.95 0.66 -17.43
C PHE A 571 -12.57 1.27 -17.19
N ILE A 572 -12.41 2.54 -17.55
CA ILE A 572 -11.14 3.23 -17.49
C ILE A 572 -11.29 4.58 -16.79
N GLY A 573 -10.45 4.82 -15.80
CA GLY A 573 -10.38 6.08 -15.07
C GLY A 573 -9.17 6.88 -15.50
N ARG A 574 -9.30 8.21 -15.45
CA ARG A 574 -8.24 9.14 -15.76
C ARG A 574 -8.07 10.14 -14.61
N GLY A 575 -6.83 10.31 -14.15
CA GLY A 575 -6.46 11.36 -13.21
C GLY A 575 -6.72 12.75 -13.80
N GLY A 576 -7.01 13.72 -12.93
CA GLY A 576 -7.37 15.08 -13.33
C GLY A 576 -6.21 15.83 -14.03
N LEU A 577 -6.57 16.86 -14.80
CA LEU A 577 -5.60 17.77 -15.40
C LEU A 577 -5.25 18.90 -14.41
N GLY A 578 -3.96 19.15 -14.19
CA GLY A 578 -3.48 20.19 -13.27
C GLY A 578 -3.21 21.53 -13.98
N LYS A 579 -3.12 22.63 -13.21
CA LYS A 579 -2.63 23.93 -13.72
C LYS A 579 -1.19 23.74 -14.24
N GLY A 580 -1.02 23.72 -15.56
CA GLY A 580 0.27 23.50 -16.22
C GLY A 580 0.59 22.06 -16.64
N ARG A 581 -0.30 21.08 -16.38
CA ARG A 581 -0.14 19.67 -16.80
C ARG A 581 -1.36 19.19 -17.58
N ALA A 582 -1.44 19.61 -18.85
CA ALA A 582 -2.50 19.18 -19.78
C ALA A 582 -2.21 17.81 -20.42
N PHE A 583 -0.99 17.28 -20.26
CA PHE A 583 -0.56 16.00 -20.81
C PHE A 583 -1.02 14.84 -19.91
N ASN A 584 -2.13 14.22 -20.27
CA ASN A 584 -2.53 12.91 -19.74
C ASN A 584 -3.33 12.21 -20.83
N ASN A 585 -2.62 11.51 -21.72
CA ASN A 585 -3.17 10.93 -22.93
C ASN A 585 -2.80 9.46 -23.05
N PHE A 586 -3.68 8.71 -23.70
CA PHE A 586 -3.54 7.28 -23.98
C PHE A 586 -4.52 6.88 -25.08
N ARG A 587 -4.39 5.65 -25.56
CA ARG A 587 -5.34 5.01 -26.47
C ARG A 587 -6.00 3.83 -25.77
N ALA A 588 -7.33 3.79 -25.72
CA ALA A 588 -8.08 2.60 -25.33
C ALA A 588 -8.93 2.12 -26.52
N GLU A 589 -8.58 0.97 -27.10
CA GLU A 589 -9.26 0.46 -28.29
C GLU A 589 -9.50 -1.04 -28.31
N GLY A 590 -10.65 -1.46 -28.86
CA GLY A 590 -10.96 -2.88 -28.98
C GLY A 590 -11.14 -3.55 -27.63
N ASN A 591 -11.61 -2.87 -26.59
CA ASN A 591 -11.82 -3.47 -25.26
C ASN A 591 -13.30 -3.80 -25.02
N ILE A 592 -13.57 -4.74 -24.11
CA ILE A 592 -14.93 -5.07 -23.65
C ILE A 592 -15.05 -4.72 -22.17
N TYR A 593 -16.13 -4.05 -21.78
CA TYR A 593 -16.44 -3.78 -20.39
C TYR A 593 -17.85 -4.23 -19.99
N VAL A 594 -17.97 -4.95 -18.87
CA VAL A 594 -19.25 -5.40 -18.30
C VAL A 594 -19.53 -4.71 -16.97
N ALA A 595 -20.53 -3.82 -16.96
CA ALA A 595 -20.99 -3.13 -15.77
C ALA A 595 -21.99 -3.99 -14.97
N GLY A 596 -21.85 -3.98 -13.64
CA GLY A 596 -22.85 -4.54 -12.72
C GLY A 596 -23.88 -3.51 -12.25
N ASP A 597 -23.53 -2.22 -12.29
CA ASP A 597 -24.21 -1.10 -11.63
C ASP A 597 -24.57 0.04 -12.59
N GLY A 598 -24.44 -0.19 -13.90
CA GLY A 598 -24.70 0.83 -14.93
C GLY A 598 -23.60 1.88 -15.08
N VAL A 599 -22.44 1.73 -14.41
CA VAL A 599 -21.32 2.67 -14.55
C VAL A 599 -20.38 2.21 -15.66
N GLY A 600 -20.42 2.87 -16.83
CA GLY A 600 -19.47 2.62 -17.92
C GLY A 600 -18.15 3.34 -17.69
N ILE A 601 -18.21 4.65 -17.43
CA ILE A 601 -17.08 5.48 -17.00
C ILE A 601 -17.59 6.34 -15.84
N GLY A 602 -17.10 6.12 -14.62
CA GLY A 602 -17.61 6.82 -13.43
C GLY A 602 -16.95 8.16 -13.15
N ARG A 603 -15.76 8.40 -13.69
CA ARG A 603 -14.95 9.58 -13.37
C ARG A 603 -15.15 10.72 -14.34
N ARG A 604 -14.89 11.93 -13.84
CA ARG A 604 -14.83 13.15 -14.64
C ARG A 604 -13.84 12.98 -15.79
N TRP A 605 -14.27 13.38 -16.99
CA TRP A 605 -13.48 13.22 -18.20
C TRP A 605 -13.25 14.54 -18.92
N ASP A 606 -12.19 15.24 -18.53
CA ASP A 606 -11.74 16.39 -19.32
C ASP A 606 -11.04 15.90 -20.61
N PRO A 607 -10.95 16.70 -21.68
CA PRO A 607 -10.32 16.24 -22.92
C PRO A 607 -8.80 16.14 -22.83
N GLY A 608 -8.07 17.00 -22.11
CA GLY A 608 -6.59 16.98 -22.11
C GLY A 608 -5.96 17.52 -23.40
N ASN A 609 -4.62 17.56 -23.46
CA ASN A 609 -3.89 17.98 -24.66
C ASN A 609 -2.55 17.21 -24.84
N PRO A 610 -2.41 16.37 -25.89
CA PRO A 610 -3.48 15.93 -26.78
C PRO A 610 -4.55 15.13 -26.01
N PRO A 611 -5.77 14.99 -26.55
CA PRO A 611 -6.80 14.22 -25.88
C PRO A 611 -6.56 12.70 -25.94
N PRO A 612 -7.03 11.93 -24.94
CA PRO A 612 -7.01 10.47 -25.02
C PRO A 612 -7.96 10.00 -26.12
N VAL A 613 -7.64 8.86 -26.72
CA VAL A 613 -8.43 8.25 -27.79
C VAL A 613 -9.14 7.02 -27.24
N LEU A 614 -10.47 7.11 -27.15
CA LEU A 614 -11.35 5.96 -26.91
C LEU A 614 -12.03 5.61 -28.22
N ARG A 615 -11.91 4.37 -28.69
CA ARG A 615 -12.58 3.95 -29.93
C ARG A 615 -12.78 2.45 -30.01
N ARG A 616 -13.83 2.02 -30.70
CA ARG A 616 -14.13 0.59 -30.90
C ARG A 616 -14.08 -0.19 -29.59
N ASN A 617 -14.70 0.31 -28.54
CA ASN A 617 -14.90 -0.42 -27.29
C ASN A 617 -16.34 -0.94 -27.25
N MET A 618 -16.58 -2.04 -26.54
CA MET A 618 -17.91 -2.60 -26.34
C MET A 618 -18.27 -2.53 -24.87
N TYR A 619 -19.45 -1.98 -24.56
CA TYR A 619 -19.96 -1.86 -23.20
C TYR A 619 -21.23 -2.68 -23.04
N HIS A 620 -21.38 -3.35 -21.91
CA HIS A 620 -22.55 -4.14 -21.58
C HIS A 620 -22.92 -3.94 -20.13
N SER A 621 -24.22 -3.95 -19.80
CA SER A 621 -24.70 -3.97 -18.42
C SER A 621 -25.57 -5.19 -18.15
N LEU A 622 -25.29 -5.90 -17.05
CA LEU A 622 -26.14 -7.00 -16.58
C LEU A 622 -27.55 -6.53 -16.18
N GLY A 623 -27.70 -5.26 -15.79
CA GLY A 623 -28.98 -4.66 -15.43
C GLY A 623 -29.78 -4.09 -16.61
N GLY A 624 -29.28 -4.26 -17.84
CA GLY A 624 -29.85 -3.67 -19.05
C GLY A 624 -29.10 -2.43 -19.53
N ASP A 625 -28.87 -2.39 -20.85
CA ASP A 625 -27.92 -1.46 -21.47
C ASP A 625 -28.38 0.02 -21.51
N GLY A 626 -29.68 0.29 -21.44
CA GLY A 626 -30.22 1.67 -21.42
C GLY A 626 -29.84 2.48 -20.17
N GLY A 627 -29.34 1.80 -19.13
CA GLY A 627 -28.90 2.41 -17.87
C GLY A 627 -27.45 2.87 -17.84
N LEU A 628 -26.62 2.52 -18.83
CA LEU A 628 -25.19 2.85 -18.79
C LEU A 628 -24.92 4.35 -18.79
N ARG A 629 -23.98 4.79 -17.95
CA ARG A 629 -23.54 6.18 -17.84
C ARG A 629 -22.03 6.33 -18.02
N PHE A 630 -21.65 7.40 -18.70
CA PHE A 630 -20.27 7.75 -19.07
C PHE A 630 -20.03 9.19 -18.63
N TRP A 631 -19.34 9.35 -17.50
CA TRP A 631 -19.24 10.63 -16.79
C TRP A 631 -20.63 11.29 -16.60
N GLY A 632 -21.61 10.47 -16.19
CA GLY A 632 -23.00 10.91 -15.99
C GLY A 632 -23.83 11.02 -17.28
N LEU A 633 -23.23 10.97 -18.46
CA LEU A 633 -23.94 11.08 -19.75
C LEU A 633 -24.45 9.72 -20.25
N PRO A 634 -25.60 9.68 -20.94
CA PRO A 634 -25.97 8.54 -21.77
C PRO A 634 -24.94 8.29 -22.89
N PHE A 635 -24.81 7.04 -23.34
CA PHE A 635 -23.80 6.67 -24.35
C PHE A 635 -23.91 7.46 -25.66
N ALA A 636 -25.13 7.73 -26.15
CA ALA A 636 -25.32 8.50 -27.39
C ALA A 636 -24.79 9.94 -27.28
N GLU A 637 -24.98 10.59 -26.12
CA GLU A 637 -24.46 11.93 -25.86
C GLU A 637 -22.94 11.93 -25.69
N TRP A 638 -22.41 10.90 -25.02
CA TRP A 638 -20.98 10.66 -24.91
C TRP A 638 -20.31 10.51 -26.29
N GLN A 639 -20.90 9.74 -27.19
CA GLN A 639 -20.43 9.61 -28.57
C GLN A 639 -20.57 10.91 -29.38
N ALA A 640 -21.68 11.63 -29.22
CA ALA A 640 -21.89 12.93 -29.88
C ALA A 640 -20.86 13.98 -29.44
N ALA A 641 -20.30 13.87 -28.24
CA ALA A 641 -19.20 14.70 -27.75
C ALA A 641 -17.81 14.32 -28.33
N GLY A 642 -17.76 13.35 -29.26
CA GLY A 642 -16.53 12.93 -29.95
C GLY A 642 -15.72 11.86 -29.21
N MET A 643 -16.29 11.23 -28.18
CA MET A 643 -15.67 10.13 -27.44
C MET A 643 -16.11 8.77 -27.98
N ASP A 644 -15.32 7.72 -27.75
CA ASP A 644 -15.73 6.33 -28.05
C ASP A 644 -16.18 6.11 -29.51
N GLU A 645 -15.41 6.63 -30.46
CA GLU A 645 -15.72 6.51 -31.88
C GLU A 645 -15.76 5.04 -32.32
N GLY A 646 -16.85 4.62 -32.97
CA GLY A 646 -17.04 3.24 -33.41
C GLY A 646 -17.19 2.23 -32.26
N SER A 647 -17.32 2.69 -31.02
CA SER A 647 -17.71 1.86 -29.88
C SER A 647 -19.21 1.52 -29.93
N ALA A 648 -19.62 0.45 -29.26
CA ALA A 648 -21.00 -0.03 -29.22
C ALA A 648 -21.43 -0.42 -27.80
N VAL A 649 -22.74 -0.39 -27.57
CA VAL A 649 -23.37 -0.93 -26.37
C VAL A 649 -24.19 -2.16 -26.77
N GLY A 650 -24.01 -3.28 -26.06
CA GLY A 650 -24.75 -4.52 -26.32
C GLY A 650 -24.15 -5.75 -25.64
N ASP A 651 -24.82 -6.89 -25.76
CA ASP A 651 -24.33 -8.17 -25.25
C ASP A 651 -23.10 -8.66 -26.06
N PRO A 652 -21.92 -8.80 -25.45
CA PRO A 652 -20.70 -9.24 -26.13
C PRO A 652 -20.70 -10.73 -26.46
N GLY A 653 -21.68 -11.50 -25.97
CA GLY A 653 -21.76 -12.94 -26.22
C GLY A 653 -21.04 -13.79 -25.19
N PHE A 654 -20.71 -13.26 -24.00
CA PHE A 654 -20.08 -14.06 -22.94
C PHE A 654 -20.99 -15.20 -22.45
N ALA A 655 -20.39 -16.26 -21.91
CA ALA A 655 -21.09 -17.45 -21.43
C ALA A 655 -21.79 -17.20 -20.09
N ASN A 656 -21.08 -16.70 -19.08
CA ASN A 656 -21.66 -16.37 -17.78
C ASN A 656 -20.85 -15.29 -17.03
N PRO A 657 -20.88 -14.04 -17.52
CA PRO A 657 -20.06 -12.96 -16.95
C PRO A 657 -20.42 -12.66 -15.50
N ALA A 658 -21.68 -12.87 -15.07
CA ALA A 658 -22.12 -12.67 -13.69
C ALA A 658 -21.39 -13.58 -12.67
N GLN A 659 -20.87 -14.72 -13.13
CA GLN A 659 -20.07 -15.66 -12.32
C GLN A 659 -18.57 -15.56 -12.63
N GLY A 660 -18.13 -14.53 -13.37
CA GLY A 660 -16.73 -14.35 -13.76
C GLY A 660 -16.28 -15.20 -14.96
N ASP A 661 -17.20 -15.87 -15.66
CA ASP A 661 -16.89 -16.60 -16.89
C ASP A 661 -17.05 -15.68 -18.11
N PHE A 662 -15.91 -15.18 -18.59
CA PHE A 662 -15.78 -14.33 -19.77
C PHE A 662 -15.40 -15.11 -21.04
N SER A 663 -15.64 -16.42 -21.08
CA SER A 663 -15.60 -17.18 -22.33
C SER A 663 -16.75 -16.78 -23.25
N PHE A 664 -16.58 -16.92 -24.57
CA PHE A 664 -17.63 -16.60 -25.53
C PHE A 664 -18.51 -17.81 -25.84
N ARG A 665 -19.83 -17.58 -25.96
CA ARG A 665 -20.77 -18.55 -26.49
C ARG A 665 -20.44 -18.86 -27.97
N PRO A 666 -20.70 -20.08 -28.45
CA PRO A 666 -20.56 -20.41 -29.86
C PRO A 666 -21.32 -19.41 -30.76
N GLY A 667 -20.63 -18.87 -31.76
CA GLY A 667 -21.22 -17.92 -32.72
C GLY A 667 -21.31 -16.46 -32.25
N ALA A 668 -20.69 -16.09 -31.12
CA ALA A 668 -20.60 -14.69 -30.68
C ALA A 668 -19.85 -13.82 -31.71
N ALA A 669 -20.59 -13.07 -32.53
CA ALA A 669 -20.03 -12.20 -33.57
C ALA A 669 -19.85 -10.74 -33.13
N ALA A 670 -20.54 -10.32 -32.05
CA ALA A 670 -20.54 -8.92 -31.60
C ALA A 670 -19.12 -8.36 -31.31
N PRO A 671 -18.17 -9.11 -30.70
CA PRO A 671 -16.80 -8.63 -30.50
C PRO A 671 -16.05 -8.33 -31.81
N GLN A 672 -16.42 -8.96 -32.93
CA GLN A 672 -15.78 -8.72 -34.23
C GLN A 672 -16.06 -7.31 -34.75
N SER A 673 -17.21 -6.71 -34.39
CA SER A 673 -17.59 -5.36 -34.81
C SER A 673 -16.63 -4.27 -34.31
N ILE A 674 -15.96 -4.54 -33.19
CA ILE A 674 -14.95 -3.65 -32.60
C ILE A 674 -13.52 -4.09 -32.88
N GLY A 675 -13.33 -5.21 -33.61
CA GLY A 675 -12.01 -5.80 -33.88
C GLY A 675 -11.39 -6.51 -32.68
N PHE A 676 -12.19 -6.93 -31.69
CA PHE A 676 -11.71 -7.69 -30.55
C PHE A 676 -11.26 -9.09 -30.99
N ALA A 677 -10.06 -9.49 -30.60
CA ALA A 677 -9.49 -10.81 -30.83
C ALA A 677 -9.67 -11.67 -29.57
N PRO A 678 -10.50 -12.73 -29.60
CA PRO A 678 -10.67 -13.61 -28.44
C PRO A 678 -9.34 -14.21 -27.96
N PHE A 679 -9.12 -14.19 -26.64
CA PHE A 679 -7.91 -14.72 -26.00
C PHE A 679 -8.21 -15.62 -24.80
N THR A 680 -9.44 -16.17 -24.71
CA THR A 680 -9.90 -17.01 -23.58
C THR A 680 -9.04 -18.26 -23.37
N GLU A 681 -8.54 -18.89 -24.44
CA GLU A 681 -7.63 -20.04 -24.33
C GLU A 681 -6.23 -19.64 -23.81
N ALA A 682 -5.76 -18.45 -24.17
CA ALA A 682 -4.47 -17.94 -23.71
C ALA A 682 -4.54 -17.52 -22.23
N ILE A 683 -5.58 -16.80 -21.83
CA ILE A 683 -5.75 -16.35 -20.43
C ILE A 683 -6.01 -17.51 -19.46
N ALA A 684 -6.52 -18.66 -19.91
CA ALA A 684 -6.66 -19.86 -19.09
C ALA A 684 -5.31 -20.42 -18.58
N LYS A 685 -4.19 -19.93 -19.10
CA LYS A 685 -2.82 -20.23 -18.63
C LYS A 685 -2.32 -19.25 -17.57
N ALA A 686 -3.11 -18.25 -17.19
CA ALA A 686 -2.72 -17.32 -16.14
C ALA A 686 -2.67 -18.03 -14.77
N GLY A 687 -1.71 -17.61 -13.94
CA GLY A 687 -1.42 -18.26 -12.66
C GLY A 687 -0.43 -19.42 -12.81
N LEU A 688 -0.46 -20.33 -11.85
CA LEU A 688 0.54 -21.38 -11.72
C LEU A 688 0.46 -22.40 -12.87
N CYS A 689 1.62 -22.87 -13.32
CA CYS A 689 1.78 -23.91 -14.34
C CYS A 689 2.47 -25.17 -13.76
N GLY A 690 2.20 -26.34 -14.32
CA GLY A 690 2.86 -27.60 -13.93
C GLY A 690 1.91 -28.62 -13.33
N SER A 691 2.32 -29.27 -12.24
CA SER A 691 1.56 -30.34 -11.60
C SER A 691 0.22 -29.84 -11.03
N ASP A 692 -0.78 -30.72 -10.96
CA ASP A 692 -2.07 -30.38 -10.34
C ASP A 692 -1.92 -30.06 -8.85
N GLU A 693 -0.95 -30.67 -8.17
CA GLU A 693 -0.61 -30.34 -6.80
C GLU A 693 -0.19 -28.87 -6.68
N TRP A 694 0.75 -28.41 -7.52
CA TRP A 694 1.22 -27.03 -7.54
C TRP A 694 0.10 -26.04 -7.86
N LYS A 695 -0.67 -26.29 -8.92
CA LYS A 695 -1.80 -25.44 -9.32
C LYS A 695 -2.92 -25.35 -8.28
N SER A 696 -3.08 -26.39 -7.45
CA SER A 696 -4.11 -26.40 -6.39
C SER A 696 -3.62 -25.84 -5.07
N LEU A 697 -2.34 -25.49 -4.93
CA LEU A 697 -1.76 -24.95 -3.70
C LEU A 697 -2.48 -23.67 -3.22
N PRO A 698 -2.78 -22.67 -4.08
CA PRO A 698 -3.45 -21.43 -3.67
C PRO A 698 -4.83 -21.66 -3.04
N ALA A 699 -5.64 -22.53 -3.65
CA ALA A 699 -6.99 -22.86 -3.17
C ALA A 699 -7.02 -23.53 -1.78
N ARG A 700 -5.87 -24.06 -1.31
CA ARG A 700 -5.73 -24.66 0.02
C ARG A 700 -5.30 -23.65 1.09
N GLN A 701 -4.90 -22.45 0.71
CA GLN A 701 -4.41 -21.44 1.64
C GLN A 701 -5.57 -20.68 2.31
N LYS A 702 -5.40 -20.36 3.59
CA LYS A 702 -6.34 -19.51 4.33
C LYS A 702 -5.97 -18.04 4.13
N MET A 703 -6.84 -17.29 3.45
CA MET A 703 -6.66 -15.85 3.25
C MET A 703 -7.13 -15.03 4.45
N ARG A 704 -6.45 -13.92 4.73
CA ARG A 704 -6.97 -12.88 5.63
C ARG A 704 -8.24 -12.26 5.06
N GLN A 705 -9.17 -11.98 5.96
CA GLN A 705 -10.38 -11.25 5.60
C GLN A 705 -10.10 -9.74 5.55
N PRO A 706 -10.69 -9.00 4.59
CA PRO A 706 -10.67 -7.55 4.62
C PRO A 706 -11.27 -7.00 5.91
N THR A 707 -10.74 -5.89 6.41
CA THR A 707 -11.29 -5.28 7.63
C THR A 707 -12.67 -4.67 7.42
N GLU A 708 -13.42 -4.62 8.50
CA GLU A 708 -14.60 -3.77 8.62
C GLU A 708 -14.22 -2.30 8.43
N ILE A 709 -15.17 -1.53 7.91
CA ILE A 709 -15.01 -0.10 7.65
C ILE A 709 -16.00 0.69 8.50
N TRP A 710 -15.62 1.91 8.85
CA TRP A 710 -16.56 2.91 9.34
C TRP A 710 -17.63 3.17 8.27
N SER A 711 -18.89 3.20 8.65
CA SER A 711 -20.02 3.57 7.79
C SER A 711 -20.00 5.08 7.47
N PRO A 712 -20.70 5.52 6.42
CA PRO A 712 -20.86 6.96 6.15
C PRO A 712 -21.44 7.73 7.34
N GLY A 713 -22.40 7.14 8.07
CA GLY A 713 -22.97 7.74 9.28
C GLY A 713 -21.95 7.89 10.42
N GLU A 714 -21.13 6.87 10.69
CA GLU A 714 -20.06 6.95 11.68
C GLU A 714 -18.99 7.99 11.28
N LEU A 715 -18.68 8.10 9.98
CA LEU A 715 -17.78 9.12 9.44
C LEU A 715 -18.34 10.54 9.56
N ALA A 716 -19.64 10.71 9.32
CA ALA A 716 -20.32 11.99 9.44
C ALA A 716 -20.19 12.55 10.86
N LEU A 717 -20.22 11.68 11.88
CA LEU A 717 -20.03 12.08 13.28
C LEU A 717 -18.62 12.62 13.59
N LEU A 718 -17.61 12.34 12.76
CA LEU A 718 -16.25 12.86 12.97
C LEU A 718 -16.09 14.32 12.57
N ILE A 719 -17.10 14.87 11.88
CA ILE A 719 -17.19 16.29 11.55
C ILE A 719 -17.61 17.09 12.79
N ALA A 720 -18.22 16.47 13.79
CA ALA A 720 -18.56 17.15 15.03
C ALA A 720 -17.31 17.67 15.74
N PHE A 721 -17.42 18.86 16.32
CA PHE A 721 -16.37 19.49 17.13
C PHE A 721 -17.02 20.29 18.26
N ASP A 722 -16.25 20.46 19.33
CA ASP A 722 -16.52 21.37 20.43
C ASP A 722 -15.21 22.08 20.74
N LEU A 723 -15.22 23.41 20.71
CA LEU A 723 -14.01 24.24 20.75
C LEU A 723 -14.16 25.29 21.83
N ASP A 724 -13.38 25.13 22.90
CA ASP A 724 -13.20 26.11 23.97
C ASP A 724 -11.84 26.86 23.88
N PHE A 725 -10.95 26.40 23.00
CA PHE A 725 -9.62 26.94 22.72
C PHE A 725 -8.61 26.88 23.87
N GLU A 726 -9.01 26.39 25.05
CA GLU A 726 -8.22 26.51 26.29
C GLU A 726 -6.90 25.73 26.23
N ASP A 727 -6.86 24.64 25.46
CA ASP A 727 -5.67 23.79 25.30
C ASP A 727 -4.80 24.16 24.08
N MET A 728 -5.10 25.29 23.44
CA MET A 728 -4.45 25.79 22.22
C MET A 728 -3.57 27.00 22.53
N PRO A 729 -2.35 27.09 21.95
CA PRO A 729 -1.48 28.24 22.15
C PRO A 729 -1.99 29.48 21.39
N ASP A 730 -1.57 30.67 21.83
CA ASP A 730 -1.83 31.91 21.08
C ASP A 730 -1.21 31.82 19.68
N GLY A 731 -1.96 32.31 18.68
CA GLY A 731 -1.59 32.20 17.28
C GLY A 731 -2.02 30.88 16.62
N PHE A 732 -2.57 29.91 17.36
CA PHE A 732 -2.95 28.62 16.79
C PHE A 732 -4.10 28.75 15.78
N GLU A 733 -3.95 28.08 14.64
CA GLU A 733 -4.97 27.94 13.61
C GLU A 733 -5.69 26.61 13.81
N LEU A 734 -7.02 26.62 13.85
CA LEU A 734 -7.81 25.41 14.10
C LEU A 734 -7.65 24.40 12.96
N SER A 735 -7.48 23.11 13.30
CA SER A 735 -7.44 22.01 12.31
C SER A 735 -8.81 21.67 11.72
N GLU A 736 -9.87 22.01 12.46
CA GLU A 736 -11.27 21.80 12.10
C GLU A 736 -11.59 22.56 10.79
N PHE A 737 -10.99 23.74 10.64
CA PHE A 737 -11.24 24.64 9.54
C PHE A 737 -10.03 24.80 8.64
N ARG A 738 -10.29 24.94 7.34
CA ARG A 738 -9.32 25.50 6.40
C ARG A 738 -9.38 27.01 6.46
N LEU A 739 -8.26 27.64 6.83
CA LEU A 739 -8.10 29.09 6.80
C LEU A 739 -7.63 29.54 5.42
N ALA A 740 -8.35 30.49 4.83
CA ALA A 740 -7.92 31.24 3.67
C ALA A 740 -7.67 32.69 4.09
N LYS A 741 -6.41 33.12 3.97
CA LYS A 741 -5.93 34.42 4.41
C LYS A 741 -5.08 35.12 3.35
N GLU A 742 -4.98 36.43 3.48
CA GLU A 742 -4.09 37.28 2.70
C GLU A 742 -3.53 38.37 3.63
N ARG A 743 -2.24 38.68 3.48
CA ARG A 743 -1.50 39.59 4.38
C ARG A 743 -1.68 39.14 5.84
N ASP A 744 -1.96 40.07 6.75
CA ASP A 744 -2.19 39.85 8.17
C ASP A 744 -3.67 39.67 8.53
N ALA A 745 -4.55 39.57 7.52
CA ALA A 745 -5.95 39.24 7.74
C ALA A 745 -6.08 37.74 8.03
N THR A 746 -6.49 37.34 9.22
CA THR A 746 -6.33 35.95 9.70
C THR A 746 -7.37 35.58 10.75
N PHE A 747 -7.45 34.29 11.06
CA PHE A 747 -8.07 33.79 12.28
C PHE A 747 -7.01 33.08 13.14
N ALA A 748 -6.99 33.32 14.45
CA ALA A 748 -6.06 32.68 15.36
C ALA A 748 -6.58 32.67 16.80
N VAL A 749 -6.19 31.65 17.59
CA VAL A 749 -6.44 31.61 19.03
C VAL A 749 -5.70 32.75 19.72
N THR A 750 -6.34 33.38 20.72
CA THR A 750 -5.76 34.47 21.51
C THR A 750 -6.25 34.43 22.96
N GLY A 751 -5.46 35.00 23.88
CA GLY A 751 -5.87 35.29 25.25
C GLY A 751 -6.71 36.56 25.41
N GLU A 752 -7.03 37.25 24.32
CA GLU A 752 -7.87 38.45 24.35
C GLU A 752 -9.37 38.10 24.43
N ALA A 753 -10.11 38.92 25.18
CA ALA A 753 -11.57 39.02 25.11
C ALA A 753 -12.38 37.73 25.27
N ALA A 754 -11.89 36.68 25.95
CA ALA A 754 -12.58 35.40 26.14
C ALA A 754 -14.07 35.53 26.58
N ALA A 755 -14.96 34.76 25.93
CA ALA A 755 -16.38 34.67 26.30
C ALA A 755 -16.57 33.95 27.66
N GLY A 756 -15.76 32.91 27.85
CA GLY A 756 -15.52 32.17 29.09
C GLY A 756 -14.11 31.57 29.04
N GLY A 757 -13.59 31.09 30.17
CA GLY A 757 -12.20 30.58 30.21
C GLY A 757 -11.15 31.68 30.06
N LEU A 758 -10.07 31.38 29.35
CA LEU A 758 -8.91 32.25 29.13
C LEU A 758 -8.65 32.55 27.65
N LYS A 759 -9.29 31.85 26.71
CA LYS A 759 -9.03 31.95 25.27
C LYS A 759 -10.27 32.29 24.45
N SER A 760 -10.04 32.86 23.28
CA SER A 760 -11.03 33.08 22.22
C SER A 760 -10.39 32.87 20.84
N TYR A 761 -11.20 32.86 19.79
CA TYR A 761 -10.72 32.82 18.42
C TYR A 761 -10.93 34.16 17.72
N ARG A 762 -9.83 34.87 17.49
CA ARG A 762 -9.83 36.23 16.94
C ARG A 762 -9.75 36.21 15.43
N CYS A 763 -10.72 36.84 14.77
CA CYS A 763 -10.62 37.22 13.37
C CYS A 763 -10.08 38.64 13.23
N THR A 764 -9.12 38.82 12.33
CA THR A 764 -8.52 40.09 11.95
C THR A 764 -8.85 40.37 10.50
N ASP A 765 -9.67 41.37 10.21
CA ASP A 765 -9.99 41.80 8.85
C ASP A 765 -9.10 42.97 8.42
N ARG A 766 -8.92 43.14 7.11
CA ARG A 766 -8.03 44.14 6.52
C ARG A 766 -8.61 44.80 5.29
N LYS A 767 -8.27 46.08 5.14
CA LYS A 767 -8.51 46.82 3.91
C LYS A 767 -7.52 46.45 2.81
N GLY A 768 -8.01 46.49 1.57
CA GLY A 768 -7.26 46.33 0.33
C GLY A 768 -6.93 44.87 0.01
N LEU A 769 -7.74 43.91 0.47
CA LEU A 769 -7.59 42.50 0.15
C LEU A 769 -8.05 42.22 -1.28
N ALA A 770 -7.43 41.25 -1.96
CA ALA A 770 -7.75 40.97 -3.36
C ALA A 770 -9.19 40.45 -3.56
N LYS A 771 -9.80 39.91 -2.49
CA LYS A 771 -11.15 39.34 -2.46
C LYS A 771 -11.84 39.79 -1.18
N GLY A 772 -13.05 40.34 -1.31
CA GLY A 772 -13.86 40.81 -0.16
C GLY A 772 -14.44 39.71 0.74
N PHE A 773 -13.97 38.48 0.60
CA PHE A 773 -14.31 37.35 1.46
C PHE A 773 -13.09 36.78 2.18
N TYR A 774 -11.93 37.44 2.10
CA TYR A 774 -10.80 37.15 2.97
C TYR A 774 -10.83 38.06 4.19
N PRO A 775 -10.41 37.57 5.38
CA PRO A 775 -10.15 36.16 5.68
C PRO A 775 -11.45 35.37 5.87
N TYR A 776 -11.38 34.06 5.64
CA TYR A 776 -12.45 33.15 6.06
C TYR A 776 -11.89 31.81 6.51
N ILE A 777 -12.64 31.17 7.41
CA ILE A 777 -12.46 29.79 7.79
C ILE A 777 -13.62 28.96 7.24
N HIS A 778 -13.35 27.74 6.79
CA HIS A 778 -14.41 26.85 6.32
C HIS A 778 -14.13 25.38 6.58
N MET A 779 -15.21 24.62 6.70
CA MET A 779 -15.25 23.17 6.66
C MET A 779 -15.91 22.74 5.35
N ALA A 780 -15.34 21.72 4.72
CA ALA A 780 -15.92 21.07 3.55
C ALA A 780 -16.22 19.61 3.91
N PRO A 781 -17.32 19.36 4.66
CA PRO A 781 -17.71 18.00 4.96
C PRO A 781 -18.06 17.27 3.66
N ARG A 782 -17.79 15.97 3.59
CA ARG A 782 -18.25 15.16 2.45
C ARG A 782 -19.77 15.08 2.53
N ALA A 783 -20.45 15.84 1.67
CA ALA A 783 -21.90 15.85 1.44
C ALA A 783 -22.70 15.21 2.59
N LEU A 784 -22.93 15.98 3.66
CA LEU A 784 -23.77 15.54 4.77
C LEU A 784 -25.23 15.57 4.34
N SER A 785 -25.91 14.44 4.39
CA SER A 785 -27.33 14.30 4.09
C SER A 785 -27.98 13.35 5.10
N ASP A 786 -29.31 13.41 5.23
CA ASP A 786 -30.11 12.65 6.18
C ASP A 786 -29.68 12.80 7.65
N VAL A 787 -29.36 14.03 8.05
CA VAL A 787 -28.88 14.37 9.40
C VAL A 787 -29.58 15.61 9.94
N ARG A 788 -29.64 15.73 11.26
CA ARG A 788 -29.91 17.00 11.94
C ARG A 788 -28.61 17.65 12.34
N ILE A 789 -28.40 18.89 11.90
CA ILE A 789 -27.24 19.69 12.30
C ILE A 789 -27.65 20.60 13.46
N ASN A 790 -26.87 20.55 14.54
CA ASN A 790 -26.94 21.51 15.62
C ASN A 790 -25.60 22.26 15.64
N PHE A 791 -25.65 23.59 15.56
CA PHE A 791 -24.46 24.42 15.59
C PHE A 791 -24.67 25.58 16.55
N ALA A 792 -23.69 25.82 17.41
CA ALA A 792 -23.71 26.91 18.35
C ALA A 792 -22.34 27.57 18.42
N PHE A 793 -22.33 28.87 18.64
CA PHE A 793 -21.12 29.66 18.86
C PHE A 793 -21.46 30.88 19.71
N GLU A 794 -20.45 31.42 20.38
CA GLU A 794 -20.52 32.76 20.96
C GLU A 794 -19.77 33.72 20.02
N ALA A 795 -20.16 34.98 19.98
CA ALA A 795 -19.44 35.99 19.21
C ALA A 795 -19.45 37.35 19.89
N MET A 796 -18.39 38.12 19.66
CA MET A 796 -18.29 39.52 20.05
C MET A 796 -17.66 40.35 18.91
N LEU A 797 -18.36 41.39 18.48
CA LEU A 797 -17.77 42.43 17.63
C LEU A 797 -16.81 43.30 18.45
N HIS A 798 -15.60 43.59 17.97
CA HIS A 798 -14.67 44.42 18.74
C HIS A 798 -15.27 45.82 19.02
N ARG A 799 -15.09 46.30 20.25
CA ARG A 799 -15.76 47.51 20.76
C ARG A 799 -15.51 48.75 19.90
N SER A 800 -14.26 48.95 19.47
CA SER A 800 -13.85 50.18 18.76
C SER A 800 -13.66 49.97 17.26
N GLU A 801 -13.44 48.72 16.84
CA GLU A 801 -13.08 48.37 15.46
C GLU A 801 -13.85 47.13 15.00
N PRO A 802 -15.20 47.15 15.04
CA PRO A 802 -15.99 45.96 14.72
C PRO A 802 -15.78 45.56 13.25
N ALA A 803 -15.57 44.27 12.98
CA ALA A 803 -15.62 43.69 11.64
C ALA A 803 -16.96 42.95 11.42
N ALA A 804 -17.58 43.16 10.27
CA ALA A 804 -18.77 42.41 9.90
C ALA A 804 -18.39 40.99 9.45
N PHE A 805 -19.21 40.00 9.81
CA PHE A 805 -18.97 38.62 9.42
C PHE A 805 -20.24 37.85 9.14
N HIS A 806 -20.09 36.76 8.39
CA HIS A 806 -21.13 35.79 8.08
C HIS A 806 -20.80 34.44 8.69
N VAL A 807 -21.83 33.73 9.14
CA VAL A 807 -21.83 32.29 9.42
C VAL A 807 -22.79 31.65 8.45
N GLU A 808 -22.33 30.75 7.59
CA GLU A 808 -23.14 30.24 6.49
C GLU A 808 -22.93 28.76 6.20
N PHE A 809 -24.02 28.07 5.89
CA PHE A 809 -24.06 26.68 5.44
C PHE A 809 -24.52 26.63 3.99
N ARG A 810 -23.88 25.79 3.16
CA ARG A 810 -24.21 25.65 1.74
C ARG A 810 -24.23 24.18 1.33
N GLY A 811 -25.15 23.85 0.41
CA GLY A 811 -25.17 22.59 -0.32
C GLY A 811 -24.26 22.59 -1.55
N GLY A 812 -24.02 21.42 -2.14
CA GLY A 812 -23.21 21.27 -3.36
C GLY A 812 -23.94 21.73 -4.64
N GLY A 813 -23.21 21.80 -5.76
CA GLY A 813 -23.74 22.17 -7.09
C GLY A 813 -22.94 23.26 -7.80
N GLU A 814 -23.20 23.48 -9.10
CA GLU A 814 -22.57 24.58 -9.88
C GLU A 814 -22.93 25.97 -9.34
N LYS A 815 -24.10 26.09 -8.71
CA LYS A 815 -24.50 27.23 -7.89
C LYS A 815 -24.78 26.70 -6.48
N PRO A 816 -23.99 27.07 -5.46
CA PRO A 816 -24.21 26.59 -4.10
C PRO A 816 -25.61 26.96 -3.62
N VAL A 817 -26.35 25.99 -3.10
CA VAL A 817 -27.64 26.24 -2.43
C VAL A 817 -27.35 26.81 -1.06
N THR A 818 -27.64 28.10 -0.85
CA THR A 818 -27.45 28.74 0.46
C THR A 818 -28.50 28.23 1.46
N GLY A 819 -28.02 27.57 2.51
CA GLY A 819 -28.79 27.13 3.67
C GLY A 819 -28.93 28.25 4.72
N PRO A 820 -28.84 27.92 6.03
CA PRO A 820 -28.78 28.91 7.09
C PRO A 820 -27.61 29.89 6.88
N SER A 821 -27.90 31.19 6.94
CA SER A 821 -26.93 32.28 6.80
C SER A 821 -27.23 33.38 7.82
N ILE A 822 -26.24 33.72 8.64
CA ILE A 822 -26.36 34.75 9.68
C ILE A 822 -25.26 35.78 9.45
N ARG A 823 -25.63 37.05 9.27
CA ARG A 823 -24.71 38.19 9.12
C ARG A 823 -24.76 39.05 10.36
N PHE A 824 -23.60 39.38 10.90
CA PHE A 824 -23.40 40.41 11.93
C PHE A 824 -22.79 41.64 11.26
N ALA A 825 -23.51 42.75 11.28
CA ALA A 825 -23.04 44.02 10.71
C ALA A 825 -22.20 44.81 11.72
N ARG A 826 -21.37 45.74 11.24
CA ARG A 826 -20.50 46.59 12.09
C ARG A 826 -21.26 47.45 13.09
N ASP A 827 -22.50 47.82 12.77
CA ASP A 827 -23.40 48.57 13.65
C ASP A 827 -24.12 47.68 14.69
N GLY A 828 -23.83 46.38 14.69
CA GLY A 828 -24.38 45.40 15.61
C GLY A 828 -25.64 44.69 15.10
N ARG A 829 -26.26 45.12 13.99
CA ARG A 829 -27.46 44.42 13.47
C ARG A 829 -27.14 42.99 13.07
N VAL A 830 -28.02 42.06 13.46
CA VAL A 830 -27.91 40.65 13.09
C VAL A 830 -29.03 40.28 12.13
N MET A 831 -28.65 39.75 10.96
CA MET A 831 -29.55 39.37 9.88
C MET A 831 -29.48 37.87 9.64
N ALA A 832 -30.61 37.17 9.69
CA ALA A 832 -30.74 35.74 9.41
C ALA A 832 -31.49 35.55 8.08
N ASN A 833 -30.81 35.02 7.06
CA ASN A 833 -31.31 34.91 5.68
C ASN A 833 -32.03 36.20 5.18
N GLY A 834 -31.47 37.37 5.49
CA GLY A 834 -32.00 38.67 5.08
C GLY A 834 -33.06 39.28 6.01
N ARG A 835 -33.48 38.59 7.08
CA ARG A 835 -34.39 39.11 8.11
C ARG A 835 -33.62 39.59 9.34
N GLU A 836 -33.90 40.80 9.82
CA GLU A 836 -33.34 41.28 11.08
C GLU A 836 -33.91 40.47 12.26
N VAL A 837 -33.02 39.94 13.11
CA VAL A 837 -33.38 39.07 14.25
C VAL A 837 -32.93 39.63 15.60
N GLY A 838 -32.01 40.60 15.61
CA GLY A 838 -31.57 41.26 16.82
C GLY A 838 -30.39 42.19 16.61
N ILE A 839 -29.84 42.70 17.72
CA ILE A 839 -28.67 43.59 17.75
C ILE A 839 -27.66 43.01 18.73
N LEU A 840 -26.44 42.75 18.29
CA LEU A 840 -25.26 42.43 19.09
C LEU A 840 -24.39 43.70 19.18
N ALA A 841 -24.47 44.42 20.31
CA ALA A 841 -23.71 45.66 20.47
C ALA A 841 -22.19 45.38 20.47
N PRO A 842 -21.35 46.20 19.81
CA PRO A 842 -19.91 46.06 19.88
C PRO A 842 -19.37 46.04 21.32
N GLY A 843 -18.53 45.05 21.64
CA GLY A 843 -17.99 44.81 22.97
C GLY A 843 -18.87 43.96 23.90
N GLU A 844 -20.00 43.43 23.42
CA GLU A 844 -20.83 42.45 24.13
C GLU A 844 -20.74 41.06 23.50
N TRP A 845 -20.73 40.03 24.34
CA TRP A 845 -20.81 38.63 23.91
C TRP A 845 -22.27 38.23 23.70
N GLY A 846 -22.53 37.57 22.58
CA GLY A 846 -23.82 36.96 22.27
C GLY A 846 -23.67 35.49 21.94
N ARG A 847 -24.61 34.65 22.39
CA ARG A 847 -24.67 33.23 22.01
C ARG A 847 -25.68 33.03 20.90
N VAL A 848 -25.30 32.29 19.87
CA VAL A 848 -26.18 31.90 18.78
C VAL A 848 -26.20 30.38 18.68
N SER A 849 -27.38 29.81 18.47
CA SER A 849 -27.57 28.38 18.26
C SER A 849 -28.59 28.17 17.17
N LEU A 850 -28.29 27.28 16.24
CA LEU A 850 -29.18 26.93 15.15
C LEU A 850 -29.33 25.42 15.01
N SER A 851 -30.51 25.00 14.58
CA SER A 851 -30.84 23.59 14.36
C SER A 851 -31.68 23.45 13.09
N PHE A 852 -31.30 22.51 12.22
CA PHE A 852 -31.98 22.26 10.96
C PHE A 852 -31.76 20.83 10.47
N ASP A 853 -32.74 20.33 9.74
CA ASP A 853 -32.67 19.02 9.09
C ASP A 853 -32.07 19.18 7.69
N VAL A 854 -31.27 18.20 7.28
CA VAL A 854 -30.62 18.14 5.97
C VAL A 854 -30.99 16.80 5.33
N GLY A 855 -31.46 16.81 4.09
CA GLY A 855 -31.88 15.61 3.37
C GLY A 855 -33.09 15.83 2.46
N PRO A 856 -33.46 14.83 1.65
CA PRO A 856 -34.66 14.87 0.82
C PRO A 856 -35.91 15.11 1.67
N GLY A 857 -36.68 16.15 1.34
CA GLY A 857 -37.91 16.50 2.07
C GLY A 857 -37.69 17.21 3.41
N ALA A 858 -36.45 17.59 3.75
CA ALA A 858 -36.18 18.45 4.89
C ALA A 858 -36.92 19.79 4.75
N ALA A 859 -37.44 20.32 5.86
CA ALA A 859 -38.16 21.58 5.85
C ALA A 859 -37.25 22.73 5.39
N ALA A 860 -37.79 23.62 4.56
CA ALA A 860 -37.09 24.82 4.07
C ALA A 860 -36.95 25.92 5.14
N GLN A 861 -36.53 25.56 6.35
CA GLN A 861 -36.40 26.47 7.49
C GLN A 861 -35.38 25.95 8.51
N TYR A 862 -34.92 26.83 9.39
CA TYR A 862 -34.11 26.47 10.55
C TYR A 862 -34.61 27.16 11.82
N ALA A 863 -34.42 26.49 12.95
CA ALA A 863 -34.59 27.09 14.27
C ALA A 863 -33.34 27.90 14.61
N LEU A 864 -33.53 29.12 15.11
CA LEU A 864 -32.48 30.03 15.53
C LEU A 864 -32.79 30.55 16.94
N ALA A 865 -31.94 30.20 17.90
CA ALA A 865 -31.96 30.71 19.26
C ALA A 865 -30.79 31.68 19.44
N MET A 866 -31.05 32.85 20.01
CA MET A 866 -30.05 33.87 20.26
C MET A 866 -30.18 34.40 21.68
N ARG A 867 -29.05 34.51 22.39
CA ARG A 867 -28.95 35.22 23.65
C ARG A 867 -28.08 36.46 23.42
N LEU A 868 -28.72 37.60 23.22
CA LEU A 868 -28.08 38.90 22.95
C LEU A 868 -28.48 39.89 24.06
N ALA A 869 -27.54 40.67 24.60
CA ALA A 869 -27.83 41.67 25.63
C ALA A 869 -28.64 41.14 26.85
N LYS A 870 -28.45 39.85 27.20
CA LYS A 870 -29.19 39.09 28.24
C LYS A 870 -30.67 38.80 27.94
N GLU A 871 -31.14 39.08 26.73
CA GLU A 871 -32.45 38.65 26.23
C GLU A 871 -32.31 37.37 25.41
N GLU A 872 -33.22 36.42 25.62
CA GLU A 872 -33.33 35.21 24.80
C GLU A 872 -34.39 35.42 23.71
N ARG A 873 -34.02 35.14 22.46
CA ARG A 873 -34.88 35.28 21.29
C ARG A 873 -34.85 34.00 20.48
N ASN A 874 -36.03 33.46 20.18
CA ASN A 874 -36.20 32.26 19.39
C ASN A 874 -36.94 32.60 18.10
N HIS A 875 -36.39 32.15 16.97
CA HIS A 875 -36.91 32.40 15.63
C HIS A 875 -36.98 31.11 14.83
N THR A 876 -37.95 31.05 13.93
CA THR A 876 -37.97 30.10 12.81
C THR A 876 -37.73 30.90 11.55
N ILE A 877 -36.63 30.61 10.86
CA ILE A 877 -36.17 31.38 9.70
C ILE A 877 -36.31 30.52 8.44
N PRO A 878 -37.05 30.99 7.42
CA PRO A 878 -37.14 30.27 6.14
C PRO A 878 -35.79 30.32 5.40
N LEU A 879 -35.46 29.26 4.69
CA LEU A 879 -34.34 29.20 3.76
C LEU A 879 -34.69 29.94 2.47
N GLY A 880 -33.67 30.38 1.73
CA GLY A 880 -33.85 30.99 0.41
C GLY A 880 -34.19 30.00 -0.71
N HIS A 881 -34.20 28.70 -0.40
CA HIS A 881 -34.46 27.59 -1.31
C HIS A 881 -35.45 26.60 -0.69
N GLU A 882 -36.09 25.76 -1.52
CA GLU A 882 -37.14 24.79 -1.12
C GLU A 882 -36.67 23.65 -0.19
N GLY A 883 -35.41 23.64 0.21
CA GLY A 883 -34.82 22.67 1.12
C GLY A 883 -33.31 22.61 0.97
N LEU A 884 -32.64 21.92 1.89
CA LEU A 884 -31.20 21.68 1.85
C LEU A 884 -30.97 20.18 1.80
N GLY A 885 -30.78 19.64 0.59
CA GLY A 885 -30.59 18.20 0.37
C GLY A 885 -29.29 17.66 0.93
N GLU A 886 -28.25 18.49 0.96
CA GLU A 886 -26.96 18.18 1.58
C GLU A 886 -26.28 19.44 2.10
N VAL A 887 -25.33 19.28 3.03
CA VAL A 887 -24.33 20.30 3.38
C VAL A 887 -22.97 19.83 2.90
N SER A 888 -22.36 20.61 2.02
CA SER A 888 -21.02 20.37 1.48
C SER A 888 -20.02 21.48 1.85
N TRP A 889 -20.51 22.58 2.44
CA TRP A 889 -19.68 23.68 2.92
C TRP A 889 -20.32 24.36 4.13
N PHE A 890 -19.49 24.67 5.13
CA PHE A 890 -19.81 25.53 6.26
C PHE A 890 -18.66 26.51 6.44
N GLY A 891 -18.93 27.79 6.70
CA GLY A 891 -17.84 28.73 6.94
C GLY A 891 -18.22 30.00 7.66
N ILE A 892 -17.18 30.65 8.19
CA ILE A 892 -17.23 31.95 8.84
C ILE A 892 -16.34 32.90 8.07
N THR A 893 -16.91 33.99 7.57
CA THR A 893 -16.26 34.88 6.59
C THR A 893 -16.32 36.32 7.06
N ALA A 894 -15.18 36.99 7.15
CA ALA A 894 -15.14 38.44 7.21
C ALA A 894 -15.40 38.99 5.80
N CYS A 895 -16.27 40.00 5.70
CA CYS A 895 -16.98 40.30 4.45
C CYS A 895 -16.85 41.74 3.96
N GLU A 896 -15.92 42.52 4.53
CA GLU A 896 -15.78 43.93 4.21
C GLU A 896 -14.34 44.31 3.86
N ASP A 897 -14.17 45.17 2.86
CA ASP A 897 -12.86 45.73 2.50
C ASP A 897 -12.42 46.83 3.49
N ARG A 898 -12.28 46.48 4.77
CA ARG A 898 -11.98 47.40 5.87
C ARG A 898 -11.25 46.70 7.00
N ASP A 899 -10.46 47.48 7.75
CA ASP A 899 -9.88 46.98 8.99
C ASP A 899 -10.97 46.79 10.07
N GLY A 900 -10.84 45.70 10.82
CA GLY A 900 -11.70 45.40 11.95
C GLY A 900 -11.40 44.04 12.59
N VAL A 901 -12.08 43.77 13.70
CA VAL A 901 -11.89 42.58 14.52
C VAL A 901 -13.24 42.07 15.03
N PHE A 902 -13.38 40.75 15.11
CA PHE A 902 -14.39 40.08 15.91
C PHE A 902 -13.78 38.85 16.57
N TYR A 903 -14.45 38.35 17.60
CA TYR A 903 -14.04 37.20 18.39
C TYR A 903 -15.14 36.16 18.39
N LEU A 904 -14.74 34.89 18.42
CA LEU A 904 -15.58 33.71 18.60
C LEU A 904 -15.21 32.95 19.87
#